data_AF-A0A419W7R1-F1
#
_entry.id   AF-A0A419W7R1-F1
#
_cell.length_a   1.000
_cell.length_b   1.000
_cell.length_c   1.000
_cell.angle_alpha   90.00
_cell.angle_beta   90.00
_cell.angle_gamma   90.00
#
_symmetry.space_group_name_H-M   'P 1'
#
loop_
_entity.id
_entity.type
_entity.pdbx_description
1 polymer ?
#
loop_
_entity_poly.entity_id
_entity_poly.type
_entity_poly.pdbx_seq_one_letter_code
_entity_poly.pdbx_strand_id
1 'polypeptide(L)'
;MAHSPEEKYKAIKERMLVSLNFEAELLDAYQTTGLPEKNATIYPEYSAQLSALLSSNLNTMQLSSFMSAFNNMEELRASFDSYVETKKEKQALERFYSIEGDRIPVRVRKLGKRFALKMGWLFTGFANLFRKEKKGKEFWSHEIPELALAEHVFMNRFCEDLLPFLDQLLQNREIRIRQFYVLDRELEQFQLLGEEHEGFTETVEQLKEDLEIDRKEIETFFEKESVELEKQFNSLSQIAGTFEFPLRKLKPAKLAKRAKEVTGRLDRVLNEQLMVFFAIGEHWRLKLHNRDLIFKLKDQSQEQGSVLLDLINNELKPAFVNLKKDLNAFATEDVSTWEDRKKVLEIRSFVKQRMPELIQLVFQSKLTSQIDRPVNELEQAIEAGPELHQFAAPVFDGKKISRKSFDPVKTRELLKGSVLSPLKVEFTEERKKFMSLVQKLNTSLEEIQYAANYSVDFYFSQKRDENAPGEFAESLKRSVKKADENLSYLGAMQELITETFSRMTQVFAEQVLQYFEPHRLHQSEKINQRREFISRRKAQIRDFWKQTVKYSIHYFKKGKELYSAWTSKYFNLRNLLGISYEKAPISAELANYLSETKQAIRRLPLMYQKLFENVPLKEERFYIARRIEIQRLNDAFENWKAGRFSPVCVVGEQGSGITTILNFFAKSTAKELSVTRLEVVQNITEEEQLLKLLSKAFPSITFNSVGELIAEIQEMDETRVIVLENIHNLFIRSSGNFRNLHHLFKLISQTNGKVFWLTSCYIYSWKLLDFTNDIAGYFAYVIEFSPMNLEQLRDAILKRHQVSGFSLTYLEPENFAPKKTYQKMSDEDKQLFLKNMFFEELGQYAQSNLSLAFIFWLRAIQKVEDGEIFIQQKRVNFSFLNSLKTPELTTLHAILIHGGLDLNAHSQIFRCSAESSFQKLMVLTDDGLLELRDDIYFINPLVYRMLVSQLKSLNFIY
;
A
#
# COMPACT_ATOMS: atom_id res chain seq x y z
N MET A 1 37.37 35.10 -62.46
CA MET A 1 37.05 36.18 -61.50
C MET A 1 37.43 35.65 -60.13
N ALA A 2 38.50 36.20 -59.54
CA ALA A 2 38.89 35.83 -58.18
C ALA A 2 37.81 36.36 -57.23
N HIS A 3 37.24 35.49 -56.39
CA HIS A 3 36.35 35.91 -55.30
C HIS A 3 37.04 36.98 -54.46
N SER A 4 36.29 37.97 -53.97
CA SER A 4 36.85 38.97 -53.08
C SER A 4 37.47 38.26 -51.85
N PRO A 5 38.52 38.82 -51.21
CA PRO A 5 39.11 38.22 -50.01
C PRO A 5 38.07 37.88 -48.91
N GLU A 6 36.97 38.64 -48.84
CA GLU A 6 35.87 38.44 -47.89
C GLU A 6 34.93 37.29 -48.28
N GLU A 7 34.74 37.03 -49.58
CA GLU A 7 33.84 35.98 -50.05
C GLU A 7 34.35 34.57 -49.73
N LYS A 8 35.68 34.38 -49.63
CA LYS A 8 36.32 33.06 -49.39
C LYS A 8 35.88 32.42 -48.06
N TYR A 9 35.65 33.21 -47.02
CA TYR A 9 35.34 32.71 -45.67
C TYR A 9 33.91 33.03 -45.20
N LYS A 10 33.08 33.64 -46.06
CA LYS A 10 31.73 34.10 -45.72
C LYS A 10 30.85 33.00 -45.10
N ALA A 11 30.85 31.81 -45.70
CA ALA A 11 30.06 30.68 -45.19
C ALA A 11 30.51 30.22 -43.78
N ILE A 12 31.82 30.26 -43.49
CA ILE A 12 32.37 29.89 -42.18
C ILE A 12 31.99 30.96 -41.15
N LYS A 13 32.15 32.24 -41.50
CA LYS A 13 31.73 33.39 -40.66
C LYS A 13 30.24 33.31 -40.32
N GLU A 14 29.37 33.14 -41.32
CA GLU A 14 27.92 33.05 -41.14
C GLU A 14 27.54 31.89 -40.23
N ARG A 15 28.16 30.71 -40.39
CA ARG A 15 27.90 29.56 -39.51
C ARG A 15 28.38 29.80 -38.07
N MET A 16 29.50 30.49 -37.86
CA MET A 16 29.95 30.87 -36.50
C MET A 16 28.99 31.86 -35.85
N LEU A 17 28.49 32.85 -36.60
CA LEU A 17 27.47 33.79 -36.10
C LEU A 17 26.14 33.10 -35.79
N VAL A 18 25.69 32.18 -36.64
CA VAL A 18 24.48 31.38 -36.41
C VAL A 18 24.64 30.48 -35.18
N SER A 19 25.87 30.01 -34.89
CA SER A 19 26.10 29.17 -33.72
C SER A 19 25.82 29.87 -32.39
N LEU A 20 25.82 31.20 -32.36
CA LEU A 20 25.50 32.04 -31.20
C LEU A 20 24.00 32.37 -31.07
N ASN A 21 23.15 31.90 -32.00
CA ASN A 21 21.71 32.21 -31.97
C ASN A 21 21.00 31.57 -30.79
N PHE A 22 21.44 30.39 -30.33
CA PHE A 22 20.86 29.74 -29.17
C PHE A 22 20.93 30.63 -27.92
N GLU A 23 22.06 31.28 -27.67
CA GLU A 23 22.21 32.24 -26.57
C GLU A 23 21.34 33.49 -26.75
N ALA A 24 21.10 33.93 -28.00
CA ALA A 24 20.19 35.04 -28.28
C ALA A 24 18.72 34.65 -28.02
N GLU A 25 18.31 33.44 -28.40
CA GLU A 25 16.98 32.90 -28.11
C GLU A 25 16.76 32.72 -26.60
N LEU A 26 17.80 32.34 -25.84
CA LEU A 26 17.75 32.29 -24.38
C LEU A 26 17.50 33.69 -23.78
N LEU A 27 18.18 34.74 -24.27
CA LEU A 27 17.95 36.11 -23.82
C LEU A 27 16.54 36.60 -24.14
N ASP A 28 16.01 36.28 -25.32
CA ASP A 28 14.65 36.64 -25.73
C ASP A 28 13.59 35.98 -24.83
N ALA A 29 13.81 34.73 -24.42
CA ALA A 29 12.93 34.03 -23.48
C ALA A 29 12.83 34.73 -22.11
N TYR A 30 13.91 35.37 -21.64
CA TYR A 30 13.88 36.16 -20.40
C TYR A 30 13.14 37.50 -20.56
N GLN A 31 13.29 38.17 -21.71
CA GLN A 31 12.71 39.49 -21.95
C GLN A 31 11.21 39.43 -22.26
N THR A 32 10.78 38.45 -23.04
CA THR A 32 9.40 38.30 -23.50
C THR A 32 8.43 37.87 -22.40
N THR A 33 8.92 37.23 -21.34
CA THR A 33 8.09 36.65 -20.28
C THR A 33 7.93 37.57 -19.06
N GLY A 34 8.67 38.67 -18.94
CA GLY A 34 8.51 39.62 -17.81
C GLY A 34 9.04 39.10 -16.46
N LEU A 35 10.02 38.21 -16.48
CA LEU A 35 10.75 37.75 -15.29
C LEU A 35 11.60 38.89 -14.69
N PRO A 36 11.80 38.97 -13.36
CA PRO A 36 11.64 37.89 -12.38
C PRO A 36 10.36 37.97 -11.52
N GLU A 37 9.32 38.75 -11.88
CA GLU A 37 8.13 38.91 -11.02
C GLU A 37 7.49 37.56 -10.62
N LYS A 38 7.07 37.42 -9.35
CA LYS A 38 6.34 36.22 -8.89
C LYS A 38 4.97 36.19 -9.53
N ASN A 39 4.78 35.32 -10.52
CA ASN A 39 3.50 35.13 -11.17
C ASN A 39 3.27 33.65 -11.51
N ALA A 40 2.12 33.13 -11.08
CA ALA A 40 1.76 31.72 -11.18
C ALA A 40 1.52 31.24 -12.62
N THR A 41 1.22 32.13 -13.57
CA THR A 41 0.98 31.77 -14.98
C THR A 41 2.22 31.97 -15.86
N ILE A 42 2.99 33.02 -15.59
CA ILE A 42 4.16 33.40 -16.40
C ILE A 42 5.29 32.36 -16.29
N TYR A 43 5.57 31.89 -15.07
CA TYR A 43 6.73 31.02 -14.85
C TYR A 43 6.60 29.62 -15.49
N PRO A 44 5.43 28.95 -15.45
CA PRO A 44 5.19 27.72 -16.23
C PRO A 44 5.34 27.92 -17.75
N GLU A 45 4.85 29.04 -18.29
CA GLU A 45 5.00 29.36 -19.72
C GLU A 45 6.47 29.51 -20.13
N TYR A 46 7.24 30.27 -19.34
CA TYR A 46 8.70 30.38 -19.51
C TYR A 46 9.37 29.00 -19.44
N SER A 47 9.02 28.17 -18.46
CA SER A 47 9.60 26.81 -18.32
C SER A 47 9.29 25.93 -19.54
N ALA A 48 8.10 26.04 -20.11
CA ALA A 48 7.70 25.30 -21.30
C ALA A 48 8.46 25.79 -22.55
N GLN A 49 8.56 27.11 -22.72
CA GLN A 49 9.34 27.73 -23.81
C GLN A 49 10.82 27.32 -23.74
N LEU A 50 11.43 27.42 -22.55
CA LEU A 50 12.83 27.03 -22.33
C LEU A 50 13.05 25.53 -22.57
N SER A 51 12.13 24.67 -22.14
CA SER A 51 12.20 23.22 -22.40
C SER A 51 12.10 22.89 -23.89
N ALA A 52 11.23 23.60 -24.63
CA ALA A 52 11.10 23.46 -26.07
C ALA A 52 12.37 23.94 -26.79
N LEU A 53 12.93 25.07 -26.38
CA LEU A 53 14.15 25.68 -26.92
C LEU A 53 15.39 24.80 -26.65
N LEU A 54 15.52 24.25 -25.45
CA LEU A 54 16.59 23.28 -25.13
C LEU A 54 16.40 21.98 -25.90
N SER A 55 15.17 21.46 -25.99
CA SER A 55 14.92 20.22 -26.71
C SER A 55 15.14 20.38 -28.21
N SER A 56 14.73 21.50 -28.83
CA SER A 56 14.99 21.77 -30.24
C SER A 56 16.49 21.88 -30.49
N ASN A 57 17.23 22.65 -29.69
CA ASN A 57 18.65 22.87 -29.86
C ASN A 57 19.50 21.64 -29.49
N LEU A 58 19.16 20.86 -28.46
CA LEU A 58 19.89 19.65 -28.07
C LEU A 58 19.58 18.44 -28.96
N ASN A 59 18.33 18.32 -29.45
CA ASN A 59 17.99 17.26 -30.42
C ASN A 59 18.51 17.59 -31.83
N THR A 60 18.62 18.88 -32.20
CA THR A 60 19.28 19.33 -33.45
C THR A 60 20.80 19.47 -33.32
N MET A 61 21.34 19.52 -32.09
CA MET A 61 22.72 19.13 -31.77
C MET A 61 22.88 17.61 -31.97
N GLN A 62 22.67 17.19 -33.20
CA GLN A 62 23.50 16.17 -33.79
C GLN A 62 24.96 16.56 -33.51
N LEU A 63 25.69 15.75 -32.75
CA LEU A 63 27.15 15.75 -32.74
C LEU A 63 27.75 15.74 -34.18
N SER A 64 26.94 15.44 -35.22
CA SER A 64 27.27 15.55 -36.64
C SER A 64 27.03 16.91 -37.30
N SER A 65 26.14 17.81 -36.85
CA SER A 65 25.83 19.06 -37.59
C SER A 65 26.97 20.08 -37.47
N PHE A 66 27.47 20.30 -36.25
CA PHE A 66 28.61 21.18 -35.98
C PHE A 66 29.93 20.63 -36.54
N MET A 67 30.09 19.29 -36.52
CA MET A 67 31.22 18.58 -37.13
C MET A 67 31.17 18.57 -38.67
N SER A 68 29.98 18.51 -39.28
CA SER A 68 29.84 18.48 -40.75
C SER A 68 30.33 19.77 -41.41
N ALA A 69 30.18 20.90 -40.71
CA ALA A 69 30.56 22.22 -41.20
C ALA A 69 32.09 22.40 -41.33
N PHE A 70 32.89 21.79 -40.45
CA PHE A 70 34.36 21.77 -40.56
C PHE A 70 34.88 20.61 -41.41
N ASN A 71 34.14 19.49 -41.47
CA ASN A 71 34.55 18.33 -42.27
C ASN A 71 34.47 18.61 -43.78
N ASN A 72 33.54 19.47 -44.22
CA ASN A 72 33.39 19.82 -45.64
C ASN A 72 33.93 21.23 -45.94
N MET A 73 35.24 21.44 -45.70
CA MET A 73 36.01 22.53 -46.34
C MET A 73 36.06 22.40 -47.89
N GLU A 74 35.14 21.63 -48.48
CA GLU A 74 34.92 21.50 -49.92
C GLU A 74 34.52 22.83 -50.55
N GLU A 75 33.69 23.64 -49.86
CA GLU A 75 33.34 25.00 -50.31
C GLU A 75 34.59 25.90 -50.41
N LEU A 76 35.48 25.84 -49.39
CA LEU A 76 36.75 26.58 -49.43
C LEU A 76 37.68 26.03 -50.52
N ARG A 77 37.75 24.70 -50.69
CA ARG A 77 38.56 24.06 -51.73
C ARG A 77 38.07 24.41 -53.13
N ALA A 78 36.76 24.52 -53.35
CA ALA A 78 36.16 24.95 -54.61
C ALA A 78 36.57 26.39 -54.98
N SER A 79 36.80 27.27 -53.98
CA SER A 79 37.32 28.62 -54.23
C SER A 79 38.73 28.62 -54.85
N PHE A 80 39.46 27.50 -54.75
CA PHE A 80 40.81 27.36 -55.30
C PHE A 80 40.84 26.93 -56.77
N ASP A 81 39.72 26.55 -57.39
CA ASP A 81 39.64 26.16 -58.80
C ASP A 81 40.07 27.29 -59.77
N SER A 82 40.12 28.53 -59.27
CA SER A 82 40.60 29.70 -60.00
C SER A 82 42.13 29.83 -60.09
N TYR A 83 42.90 29.03 -59.33
CA TYR A 83 44.37 29.04 -59.36
C TYR A 83 44.95 27.99 -60.31
N VAL A 84 46.06 28.31 -60.97
CA VAL A 84 46.72 27.39 -61.93
C VAL A 84 47.60 26.38 -61.19
N GLU A 85 47.74 25.15 -61.70
CA GLU A 85 48.60 24.13 -61.08
C GLU A 85 50.06 24.60 -60.94
N THR A 86 50.63 25.19 -62.01
CA THR A 86 51.97 25.77 -61.98
C THR A 86 52.05 27.02 -62.86
N LYS A 87 52.58 28.10 -62.28
CA LYS A 87 52.86 29.38 -62.95
C LYS A 87 54.37 29.58 -63.05
N LYS A 88 54.88 29.94 -64.23
CA LYS A 88 56.29 30.31 -64.43
C LYS A 88 56.44 31.81 -64.44
N GLU A 89 57.21 32.34 -63.49
CA GLU A 89 57.46 33.78 -63.37
C GLU A 89 58.97 34.07 -63.37
N LYS A 90 59.37 35.29 -63.77
CA LYS A 90 60.78 35.72 -63.73
C LYS A 90 61.09 36.21 -62.32
N GLN A 91 62.19 35.75 -61.74
CA GLN A 91 62.59 36.18 -60.38
C GLN A 91 63.03 37.64 -60.38
N ALA A 92 62.51 38.40 -59.41
CA ALA A 92 62.88 39.80 -59.20
C ALA A 92 64.36 39.96 -58.82
N LEU A 93 64.92 41.15 -59.08
CA LEU A 93 66.32 41.48 -58.83
C LEU A 93 66.73 41.22 -57.37
N GLU A 94 65.86 41.57 -56.43
CA GLU A 94 65.98 41.38 -54.99
C GLU A 94 66.24 39.93 -54.55
N ARG A 95 65.98 38.93 -55.40
CA ARG A 95 66.23 37.51 -55.08
C ARG A 95 67.68 37.08 -55.32
N PHE A 96 68.51 37.98 -55.86
CA PHE A 96 69.94 37.78 -56.10
C PHE A 96 70.80 38.71 -55.24
N TYR A 97 70.20 39.70 -54.58
CA TYR A 97 70.89 40.71 -53.76
C TYR A 97 70.41 40.62 -52.31
N SER A 98 71.33 40.73 -51.37
CA SER A 98 70.98 40.73 -49.94
C SER A 98 70.14 41.95 -49.61
N ILE A 99 69.03 41.74 -48.90
CA ILE A 99 68.14 42.80 -48.42
C ILE A 99 68.26 42.88 -46.90
N GLU A 100 67.92 44.03 -46.35
CA GLU A 100 67.77 44.23 -44.91
C GLU A 100 66.70 43.26 -44.36
N GLY A 101 67.06 42.45 -43.36
CA GLY A 101 66.22 41.36 -42.84
C GLY A 101 66.61 39.93 -43.28
N ASP A 102 67.46 39.74 -44.29
CA ASP A 102 67.89 38.38 -44.69
C ASP A 102 68.72 37.69 -43.60
N ARG A 103 68.41 36.43 -43.27
CA ARG A 103 69.23 35.61 -42.37
C ARG A 103 70.61 35.30 -43.01
N ILE A 104 71.65 35.16 -42.20
CA ILE A 104 73.04 34.91 -42.67
C ILE A 104 73.13 33.80 -43.75
N PRO A 105 72.47 32.63 -43.62
CA PRO A 105 72.52 31.58 -44.65
C PRO A 105 71.86 31.97 -45.97
N VAL A 106 70.83 32.84 -45.93
CA VAL A 106 70.14 33.36 -47.11
C VAL A 106 71.06 34.32 -47.85
N ARG A 107 71.73 35.24 -47.13
CA ARG A 107 72.71 36.18 -47.72
C ARG A 107 73.84 35.46 -48.45
N VAL A 108 74.41 34.42 -47.85
CA VAL A 108 75.47 33.59 -48.46
C VAL A 108 74.97 32.90 -49.74
N ARG A 109 73.77 32.33 -49.72
CA ARG A 109 73.17 31.69 -50.90
C ARG A 109 72.84 32.69 -52.00
N LYS A 110 72.35 33.90 -51.67
CA LYS A 110 72.13 34.98 -52.64
C LYS A 110 73.43 35.41 -53.32
N LEU A 111 74.55 35.52 -52.58
CA LEU A 111 75.87 35.81 -53.16
C LEU A 111 76.29 34.77 -54.20
N GLY A 112 76.19 33.48 -53.87
CA GLY A 112 76.49 32.39 -54.82
C GLY A 112 75.57 32.40 -56.04
N LYS A 113 74.26 32.62 -55.82
CA LYS A 113 73.25 32.73 -56.88
C LYS A 113 73.51 33.92 -57.81
N ARG A 114 73.92 35.06 -57.26
CA ARG A 114 74.32 36.27 -58.01
C ARG A 114 75.53 36.03 -58.88
N PHE A 115 76.55 35.34 -58.34
CA PHE A 115 77.74 34.97 -59.09
C PHE A 115 77.37 34.08 -60.29
N ALA A 116 76.59 33.02 -60.06
CA ALA A 116 76.11 32.12 -61.12
C ALA A 116 75.29 32.84 -62.20
N LEU A 117 74.38 33.74 -61.82
CA LEU A 117 73.60 34.55 -62.77
C LEU A 117 74.50 35.43 -63.65
N LYS A 118 75.48 36.13 -63.04
CA LYS A 118 76.42 36.99 -63.77
C LYS A 118 77.33 36.20 -64.71
N MET A 119 77.80 35.03 -64.29
CA MET A 119 78.55 34.11 -65.15
C MET A 119 77.71 33.66 -66.35
N GLY A 120 76.44 33.32 -66.12
CA GLY A 120 75.48 33.02 -67.19
C GLY A 120 75.39 34.17 -68.21
N TRP A 121 75.17 35.40 -67.74
CA TRP A 121 75.11 36.58 -68.62
C TRP A 121 76.40 36.84 -69.40
N LEU A 122 77.57 36.55 -68.83
CA LEU A 122 78.86 36.64 -69.54
C LEU A 122 78.89 35.65 -70.71
N PHE A 123 78.51 34.38 -70.49
CA PHE A 123 78.45 33.37 -71.55
C PHE A 123 77.39 33.72 -72.62
N THR A 124 76.21 34.22 -72.24
CA THR A 124 75.21 34.68 -73.22
C THR A 124 75.70 35.89 -74.02
N GLY A 125 76.43 36.80 -73.37
CA GLY A 125 77.09 37.94 -74.02
C GLY A 125 78.12 37.49 -75.06
N PHE A 126 78.98 36.54 -74.70
CA PHE A 126 79.92 35.91 -75.64
C PHE A 126 79.21 35.22 -76.80
N ALA A 127 78.16 34.43 -76.54
CA ALA A 127 77.41 33.74 -77.59
C ALA A 127 76.64 34.71 -78.52
N ASN A 128 76.17 35.85 -78.00
CA ASN A 128 75.46 36.86 -78.79
C ASN A 128 76.37 37.65 -79.75
N LEU A 129 77.70 37.64 -79.57
CA LEU A 129 78.64 38.17 -80.57
C LEU A 129 78.56 37.39 -81.90
N PHE A 130 78.07 36.15 -81.86
CA PHE A 130 78.00 35.23 -83.00
C PHE A 130 76.55 34.88 -83.42
N ARG A 131 75.50 35.46 -82.80
CA ARG A 131 74.08 35.20 -83.14
C ARG A 131 73.49 36.32 -83.99
N LYS A 132 72.64 35.95 -84.97
CA LYS A 132 71.88 36.89 -85.82
C LYS A 132 70.84 37.70 -85.05
N GLU A 133 70.19 37.09 -84.05
CA GLU A 133 69.30 37.79 -83.10
C GLU A 133 69.92 37.76 -81.69
N LYS A 134 70.11 38.94 -81.11
CA LYS A 134 70.72 39.08 -79.77
C LYS A 134 69.70 38.74 -78.68
N LYS A 135 70.03 37.81 -77.79
CA LYS A 135 69.20 37.54 -76.60
C LYS A 135 69.53 38.51 -75.46
N GLY A 136 68.52 39.11 -74.82
CA GLY A 136 68.69 39.99 -73.67
C GLY A 136 69.27 39.29 -72.43
N LYS A 137 69.68 40.07 -71.42
CA LYS A 137 70.01 39.54 -70.08
C LYS A 137 68.72 39.12 -69.39
N GLU A 138 68.55 37.82 -69.17
CA GLU A 138 67.36 37.27 -68.51
C GLU A 138 67.68 36.84 -67.08
N PHE A 139 66.79 37.16 -66.15
CA PHE A 139 66.81 36.62 -64.79
C PHE A 139 66.26 35.19 -64.78
N TRP A 140 66.66 34.39 -63.78
CA TRP A 140 66.15 33.02 -63.65
C TRP A 140 64.64 33.04 -63.42
N SER A 141 63.94 32.08 -64.01
CA SER A 141 62.55 31.81 -63.69
C SER A 141 62.43 30.84 -62.52
N HIS A 142 61.32 30.90 -61.79
CA HIS A 142 60.89 29.86 -60.85
C HIS A 142 59.51 29.34 -61.23
N GLU A 143 59.28 28.08 -60.88
CA GLU A 143 57.96 27.45 -60.96
C GLU A 143 57.26 27.68 -59.61
N ILE A 144 56.13 28.36 -59.67
CA ILE A 144 55.25 28.64 -58.54
C ILE A 144 54.09 27.64 -58.65
N PRO A 145 54.01 26.62 -57.79
CA PRO A 145 52.82 25.77 -57.73
C PRO A 145 51.72 26.55 -56.99
N GLU A 146 50.98 27.37 -57.75
CA GLU A 146 50.06 28.39 -57.24
C GLU A 146 48.89 27.77 -56.48
N LEU A 147 48.31 26.68 -56.99
CA LEU A 147 47.29 25.89 -56.29
C LEU A 147 47.78 25.34 -54.93
N ALA A 148 48.97 24.74 -54.89
CA ALA A 148 49.54 24.19 -53.67
C ALA A 148 49.91 25.29 -52.66
N LEU A 149 50.30 26.47 -53.15
CA LEU A 149 50.56 27.64 -52.32
C LEU A 149 49.25 28.23 -51.75
N ALA A 150 48.19 28.28 -52.55
CA ALA A 150 46.85 28.67 -52.10
C ALA A 150 46.35 27.73 -51.00
N GLU A 151 46.50 26.41 -51.17
CA GLU A 151 46.15 25.42 -50.13
C GLU A 151 46.99 25.61 -48.85
N HIS A 152 48.27 25.99 -48.98
CA HIS A 152 49.11 26.27 -47.83
C HIS A 152 48.66 27.50 -47.04
N VAL A 153 48.33 28.60 -47.72
CA VAL A 153 47.99 29.88 -47.08
C VAL A 153 46.51 29.92 -46.69
N PHE A 154 45.60 29.76 -47.65
CA PHE A 154 44.18 29.97 -47.41
C PHE A 154 43.50 28.82 -46.67
N MET A 155 44.12 27.64 -46.57
CA MET A 155 43.56 26.52 -45.80
C MET A 155 44.39 26.19 -44.56
N ASN A 156 45.65 25.78 -44.74
CA ASN A 156 46.46 25.34 -43.59
C ASN A 156 46.76 26.48 -42.61
N ARG A 157 47.20 27.64 -43.10
CA ARG A 157 47.53 28.78 -42.26
C ARG A 157 46.29 29.39 -41.63
N PHE A 158 45.22 29.58 -42.40
CA PHE A 158 43.91 29.98 -41.88
C PHE A 158 43.46 29.09 -40.70
N CYS A 159 43.51 27.75 -40.85
CA CYS A 159 43.12 26.85 -39.77
C CYS A 159 44.04 26.92 -38.54
N GLU A 160 45.34 27.24 -38.73
CA GLU A 160 46.28 27.46 -37.63
C GLU A 160 45.95 28.73 -36.84
N ASP A 161 45.60 29.79 -37.55
CA ASP A 161 45.27 31.11 -36.96
C ASP A 161 43.84 31.10 -36.37
N LEU A 162 42.93 30.30 -36.92
CA LEU A 162 41.58 30.08 -36.40
C LEU A 162 41.56 29.29 -35.07
N LEU A 163 42.47 28.32 -34.90
CA LEU A 163 42.48 27.45 -33.71
C LEU A 163 42.48 28.20 -32.36
N PRO A 164 43.40 29.15 -32.09
CA PRO A 164 43.41 29.89 -30.82
C PRO A 164 42.20 30.82 -30.67
N PHE A 165 41.72 31.42 -31.76
CA PHE A 165 40.52 32.26 -31.74
C PHE A 165 39.27 31.44 -31.38
N LEU A 166 39.11 30.29 -32.02
CA LEU A 166 37.98 29.39 -31.80
C LEU A 166 37.98 28.81 -30.38
N ASP A 167 39.15 28.46 -29.84
CA ASP A 167 39.28 27.99 -28.45
C ASP A 167 38.82 29.07 -27.45
N GLN A 168 39.25 30.33 -27.65
CA GLN A 168 38.81 31.47 -26.82
C GLN A 168 37.30 31.70 -26.93
N LEU A 169 36.76 31.74 -28.15
CA LEU A 169 35.33 31.94 -28.39
C LEU A 169 34.48 30.85 -27.72
N LEU A 170 34.90 29.59 -27.81
CA LEU A 170 34.20 28.49 -27.16
C LEU A 170 34.28 28.55 -25.63
N GLN A 171 35.38 29.04 -25.06
CA GLN A 171 35.49 29.28 -23.62
C GLN A 171 34.55 30.40 -23.16
N ASN A 172 34.49 31.53 -23.89
CA ASN A 172 33.53 32.60 -23.61
C ASN A 172 32.09 32.06 -23.65
N ARG A 173 31.80 31.23 -24.65
CA ARG A 173 30.51 30.57 -24.80
C ARG A 173 30.19 29.61 -23.64
N GLU A 174 31.16 28.81 -23.20
CA GLU A 174 31.01 27.95 -22.01
C GLU A 174 30.64 28.76 -20.77
N ILE A 175 31.29 29.90 -20.55
CA ILE A 175 31.02 30.80 -19.43
C ILE A 175 29.57 31.30 -19.50
N ARG A 176 29.12 31.82 -20.65
CA ARG A 176 27.74 32.31 -20.82
C ARG A 176 26.70 31.22 -20.59
N ILE A 177 26.88 30.02 -21.16
CA ILE A 177 25.95 28.91 -20.95
C ILE A 177 25.85 28.51 -19.48
N ARG A 178 26.97 28.52 -18.75
CA ARG A 178 26.97 28.26 -17.30
C ARG A 178 26.23 29.36 -16.54
N GLN A 179 26.40 30.62 -16.90
CA GLN A 179 25.68 31.74 -16.31
C GLN A 179 24.17 31.63 -16.55
N PHE A 180 23.72 31.31 -17.78
CA PHE A 180 22.30 31.05 -18.05
C PHE A 180 21.73 29.92 -17.20
N TYR A 181 22.45 28.82 -17.06
CA TYR A 181 22.05 27.70 -16.22
C TYR A 181 21.94 28.09 -14.73
N VAL A 182 22.88 28.91 -14.22
CA VAL A 182 22.84 29.42 -12.84
C VAL A 182 21.66 30.38 -12.65
N LEU A 183 21.42 31.28 -13.60
CA LEU A 183 20.32 32.24 -13.58
C LEU A 183 18.95 31.52 -13.53
N ASP A 184 18.75 30.48 -14.35
CA ASP A 184 17.52 29.68 -14.30
C ASP A 184 17.38 28.91 -12.97
N ARG A 185 18.50 28.46 -12.38
CA ARG A 185 18.48 27.82 -11.06
C ARG A 185 18.06 28.80 -9.96
N GLU A 186 18.61 30.01 -9.95
CA GLU A 186 18.26 31.04 -8.96
C GLU A 186 16.79 31.46 -9.09
N LEU A 187 16.33 31.58 -10.33
CA LEU A 187 14.92 31.84 -10.63
C LEU A 187 14.00 30.71 -10.14
N GLU A 188 14.43 29.45 -10.29
CA GLU A 188 13.70 28.28 -9.77
C GLU A 188 13.59 28.29 -8.25
N GLN A 189 14.66 28.63 -7.54
CA GLN A 189 14.63 28.77 -6.08
C GLN A 189 13.72 29.94 -5.65
N PHE A 190 13.78 31.08 -6.35
CA PHE A 190 12.92 32.23 -6.06
C PHE A 190 11.43 31.93 -6.28
N GLN A 191 11.06 31.32 -7.41
CA GLN A 191 9.67 31.08 -7.80
C GLN A 191 9.02 29.94 -7.00
N LEU A 192 9.78 28.87 -6.67
CA LEU A 192 9.24 27.68 -6.03
C LEU A 192 9.47 27.63 -4.51
N LEU A 193 10.60 28.13 -4.02
CA LEU A 193 10.97 28.08 -2.59
C LEU A 193 10.89 29.45 -1.89
N GLY A 194 10.76 30.53 -2.66
CA GLY A 194 10.64 31.87 -2.12
C GLY A 194 11.93 32.47 -1.56
N GLU A 195 13.09 31.97 -1.98
CA GLU A 195 14.40 32.57 -1.70
C GLU A 195 14.51 33.98 -2.30
N GLU A 196 15.44 34.80 -1.82
CA GLU A 196 15.71 36.13 -2.39
C GLU A 196 16.55 36.02 -3.66
N HIS A 197 16.26 36.88 -4.65
CA HIS A 197 17.05 36.99 -5.86
C HIS A 197 17.56 38.43 -6.00
N GLU A 198 18.89 38.62 -6.01
CA GLU A 198 19.55 39.90 -6.27
C GLU A 198 20.18 39.90 -7.68
N GLY A 199 20.19 41.04 -8.37
CA GLY A 199 20.98 41.22 -9.60
C GLY A 199 20.51 40.48 -10.87
N PHE A 200 19.26 39.98 -10.95
CA PHE A 200 18.75 39.28 -12.14
C PHE A 200 18.90 40.11 -13.42
N THR A 201 18.39 41.34 -13.39
CA THR A 201 18.38 42.24 -14.55
C THR A 201 19.78 42.67 -14.96
N GLU A 202 20.69 42.86 -13.99
CA GLU A 202 22.09 43.21 -14.25
C GLU A 202 22.82 42.05 -14.93
N THR A 203 22.60 40.82 -14.47
CA THR A 203 23.21 39.61 -15.06
C THR A 203 22.70 39.36 -16.48
N VAL A 204 21.41 39.57 -16.74
CA VAL A 204 20.83 39.43 -18.09
C VAL A 204 21.41 40.46 -19.06
N GLU A 205 21.58 41.72 -18.63
CA GLU A 205 22.17 42.76 -19.49
C GLU A 205 23.66 42.48 -19.74
N GLN A 206 24.40 42.03 -18.72
CA GLN A 206 25.80 41.62 -18.90
C GLN A 206 25.95 40.48 -19.92
N LEU A 207 25.09 39.46 -19.86
CA LEU A 207 25.10 38.34 -20.82
C LEU A 207 24.83 38.78 -22.26
N LYS A 208 23.98 39.79 -22.43
CA LYS A 208 23.68 40.40 -23.72
C LYS A 208 24.86 41.22 -24.25
N GLU A 209 25.52 42.00 -23.39
CA GLU A 209 26.75 42.71 -23.75
C GLU A 209 27.87 41.75 -24.18
N ASP A 210 28.10 40.68 -23.41
CA ASP A 210 29.11 39.66 -23.70
C ASP A 210 28.84 38.94 -25.03
N LEU A 211 27.56 38.68 -25.36
CA LEU A 211 27.17 38.07 -26.63
C LEU A 211 27.45 39.00 -27.83
N GLU A 212 27.16 40.30 -27.68
CA GLU A 212 27.42 41.30 -28.71
C GLU A 212 28.93 41.54 -28.93
N ILE A 213 29.73 41.43 -27.86
CA ILE A 213 31.20 41.47 -27.94
C ILE A 213 31.70 40.30 -28.80
N ASP A 214 31.28 39.07 -28.51
CA ASP A 214 31.69 37.89 -29.28
C ASP A 214 31.27 37.98 -30.76
N ARG A 215 30.06 38.51 -31.06
CA ARG A 215 29.61 38.73 -32.44
C ARG A 215 30.57 39.68 -33.17
N LYS A 216 30.95 40.80 -32.56
CA LYS A 216 31.91 41.77 -33.13
C LYS A 216 33.32 41.20 -33.27
N GLU A 217 33.77 40.38 -32.32
CA GLU A 217 35.07 39.71 -32.39
C GLU A 217 35.15 38.75 -33.56
N ILE A 218 34.08 37.98 -33.85
CA ILE A 218 33.99 37.13 -35.04
C ILE A 218 34.12 37.97 -36.30
N GLU A 219 33.36 39.06 -36.42
CA GLU A 219 33.44 39.93 -37.61
C GLU A 219 34.85 40.49 -37.82
N THR A 220 35.43 41.05 -36.75
CA THR A 220 36.77 41.64 -36.74
C THR A 220 37.86 40.62 -37.09
N PHE A 221 37.74 39.38 -36.60
CA PHE A 221 38.68 38.30 -36.90
C PHE A 221 38.72 38.00 -38.41
N PHE A 222 37.57 37.75 -39.03
CA PHE A 222 37.51 37.40 -40.46
C PHE A 222 37.92 38.57 -41.38
N GLU A 223 37.57 39.81 -41.02
CA GLU A 223 38.03 41.01 -41.75
C GLU A 223 39.55 41.13 -41.72
N LYS A 224 40.17 41.00 -40.54
CA LYS A 224 41.62 41.09 -40.38
C LYS A 224 42.36 39.93 -41.06
N GLU A 225 41.86 38.71 -40.88
CA GLU A 225 42.50 37.48 -41.34
C GLU A 225 42.50 37.36 -42.87
N SER A 226 41.40 37.76 -43.52
CA SER A 226 41.30 37.77 -45.00
C SER A 226 42.37 38.67 -45.65
N VAL A 227 42.60 39.87 -45.08
CA VAL A 227 43.61 40.81 -45.54
C VAL A 227 45.03 40.30 -45.28
N GLU A 228 45.28 39.72 -44.11
CA GLU A 228 46.60 39.23 -43.73
C GLU A 228 47.01 37.99 -44.54
N LEU A 229 46.11 37.04 -44.76
CA LEU A 229 46.38 35.87 -45.61
C LEU A 229 46.61 36.24 -47.08
N GLU A 230 45.89 37.23 -47.60
CA GLU A 230 46.12 37.72 -48.97
C GLU A 230 47.49 38.41 -49.10
N LYS A 231 47.92 39.20 -48.09
CA LYS A 231 49.30 39.74 -48.02
C LYS A 231 50.34 38.62 -47.95
N GLN A 232 50.09 37.59 -47.14
CA GLN A 232 50.98 36.43 -47.03
C GLN A 232 51.06 35.65 -48.34
N PHE A 233 49.95 35.39 -49.01
CA PHE A 233 49.92 34.73 -50.32
C PHE A 233 50.74 35.50 -51.35
N ASN A 234 50.53 36.82 -51.45
CA ASN A 234 51.29 37.67 -52.37
C ASN A 234 52.79 37.66 -52.07
N SER A 235 53.19 37.78 -50.80
CA SER A 235 54.60 37.73 -50.39
C SER A 235 55.25 36.36 -50.63
N LEU A 236 54.53 35.27 -50.37
CA LEU A 236 55.02 33.90 -50.57
C LEU A 236 55.07 33.52 -52.04
N SER A 237 54.14 34.01 -52.86
CA SER A 237 54.12 33.79 -54.32
C SER A 237 55.39 34.32 -54.97
N GLN A 238 55.88 35.49 -54.52
CA GLN A 238 57.14 36.09 -55.00
C GLN A 238 58.39 35.25 -54.69
N ILE A 239 58.36 34.38 -53.67
CA ILE A 239 59.52 33.59 -53.24
C ILE A 239 59.35 32.07 -53.40
N ALA A 240 58.16 31.59 -53.74
CA ALA A 240 57.84 30.18 -53.92
C ALA A 240 58.71 29.55 -55.02
N GLY A 241 59.18 28.32 -54.80
CA GLY A 241 60.06 27.65 -55.77
C GLY A 241 61.51 28.15 -55.77
N THR A 242 61.84 29.14 -54.92
CA THR A 242 63.23 29.52 -54.64
C THR A 242 63.77 28.78 -53.41
N PHE A 243 65.05 28.99 -53.06
CA PHE A 243 65.63 28.42 -51.84
C PHE A 243 65.07 29.07 -50.55
N GLU A 244 64.44 30.25 -50.65
CA GLU A 244 63.78 30.95 -49.53
C GLU A 244 62.48 30.25 -49.15
N PHE A 245 61.73 29.74 -50.15
CA PHE A 245 60.55 28.91 -49.96
C PHE A 245 60.56 27.69 -50.90
N PRO A 246 61.23 26.59 -50.50
CA PRO A 246 61.47 25.46 -51.38
C PRO A 246 60.21 24.64 -51.64
N LEU A 247 60.09 24.07 -52.86
CA LEU A 247 58.98 23.20 -53.30
C LEU A 247 58.74 21.99 -52.37
N ARG A 248 59.75 21.56 -51.61
CA ARG A 248 59.59 20.48 -50.61
C ARG A 248 58.60 20.83 -49.50
N LYS A 249 58.28 22.11 -49.27
CA LYS A 249 57.23 22.55 -48.34
C LYS A 249 55.82 22.42 -48.95
N LEU A 250 55.71 22.58 -50.26
CA LEU A 250 54.45 22.53 -51.02
C LEU A 250 54.16 21.16 -51.65
N LYS A 251 54.78 20.08 -51.15
CA LYS A 251 54.47 18.72 -51.63
C LYS A 251 53.05 18.35 -51.19
N PRO A 252 52.19 17.82 -52.08
CA PRO A 252 50.81 17.46 -51.74
C PRO A 252 50.70 16.58 -50.50
N ALA A 253 51.56 15.56 -50.36
CA ALA A 253 51.57 14.68 -49.19
C ALA A 253 51.85 15.41 -47.85
N LYS A 254 52.64 16.49 -47.86
CA LYS A 254 52.91 17.29 -46.65
C LYS A 254 51.77 18.26 -46.34
N LEU A 255 51.20 18.88 -47.38
CA LEU A 255 50.04 19.77 -47.23
C LEU A 255 48.85 19.00 -46.70
N ALA A 256 48.53 17.84 -47.29
CA ALA A 256 47.47 16.95 -46.81
C ALA A 256 47.71 16.47 -45.36
N LYS A 257 48.96 16.12 -45.00
CA LYS A 257 49.30 15.75 -43.61
C LYS A 257 49.07 16.92 -42.65
N ARG A 258 49.51 18.13 -43.02
CA ARG A 258 49.36 19.32 -42.18
C ARG A 258 47.89 19.70 -42.03
N ALA A 259 47.14 19.68 -43.13
CA ALA A 259 45.70 19.94 -43.14
C ALA A 259 44.99 18.99 -42.18
N LYS A 260 45.29 17.68 -42.24
CA LYS A 260 44.73 16.67 -41.34
C LYS A 260 45.11 16.89 -39.88
N GLU A 261 46.35 17.32 -39.60
CA GLU A 261 46.79 17.62 -38.22
C GLU A 261 46.04 18.82 -37.62
N VAL A 262 45.84 19.89 -38.40
CA VAL A 262 45.19 21.11 -37.91
C VAL A 262 43.67 20.93 -37.81
N THR A 263 43.03 20.36 -38.83
CA THR A 263 41.59 20.02 -38.80
C THR A 263 41.27 19.06 -37.64
N GLY A 264 42.07 18.02 -37.43
CA GLY A 264 41.87 17.10 -36.30
C GLY A 264 42.04 17.77 -34.91
N ARG A 265 42.79 18.87 -34.80
CA ARG A 265 42.85 19.67 -33.57
C ARG A 265 41.62 20.54 -33.39
N LEU A 266 41.15 21.20 -34.46
CA LEU A 266 39.90 21.95 -34.46
C LEU A 266 38.73 21.04 -34.05
N ASP A 267 38.59 19.89 -34.71
CA ASP A 267 37.55 18.90 -34.38
C ASP A 267 37.61 18.48 -32.91
N ARG A 268 38.82 18.32 -32.37
CA ARG A 268 38.98 17.93 -30.97
C ARG A 268 38.47 19.01 -30.01
N VAL A 269 38.86 20.27 -30.22
CA VAL A 269 38.41 21.40 -29.38
C VAL A 269 36.89 21.54 -29.45
N LEU A 270 36.33 21.46 -30.66
CA LEU A 270 34.88 21.52 -30.88
C LEU A 270 34.14 20.37 -30.20
N ASN A 271 34.63 19.13 -30.33
CA ASN A 271 34.03 17.97 -29.68
C ASN A 271 34.10 18.03 -28.16
N GLU A 272 35.22 18.49 -27.58
CA GLU A 272 35.38 18.65 -26.13
C GLU A 272 34.32 19.65 -25.59
N GLN A 273 34.12 20.77 -26.29
CA GLN A 273 33.15 21.80 -25.89
C GLN A 273 31.69 21.39 -26.13
N LEU A 274 31.39 20.72 -27.23
CA LEU A 274 30.05 20.17 -27.47
C LEU A 274 29.61 19.18 -26.39
N MET A 275 30.54 18.35 -25.87
CA MET A 275 30.22 17.46 -24.76
C MET A 275 29.86 18.26 -23.50
N VAL A 276 30.46 19.44 -23.28
CA VAL A 276 30.19 20.28 -22.11
C VAL A 276 28.79 20.85 -22.23
N PHE A 277 28.46 21.44 -23.39
CA PHE A 277 27.13 21.95 -23.67
C PHE A 277 26.06 20.87 -23.58
N PHE A 278 26.31 19.70 -24.15
CA PHE A 278 25.37 18.58 -24.08
C PHE A 278 25.15 18.12 -22.63
N ALA A 279 26.21 18.04 -21.82
CA ALA A 279 26.10 17.64 -20.42
C ALA A 279 25.34 18.65 -19.55
N ILE A 280 25.62 19.95 -19.72
CA ILE A 280 24.87 21.01 -19.02
C ILE A 280 23.42 21.01 -19.49
N GLY A 281 23.20 20.95 -20.80
CA GLY A 281 21.88 20.95 -21.42
C GLY A 281 21.02 19.75 -21.03
N GLU A 282 21.57 18.53 -20.99
CA GLU A 282 20.83 17.34 -20.56
C GLU A 282 20.43 17.39 -19.08
N HIS A 283 21.31 17.90 -18.21
CA HIS A 283 20.96 18.13 -16.82
C HIS A 283 19.91 19.24 -16.67
N TRP A 284 20.00 20.30 -17.47
CA TRP A 284 19.01 21.37 -17.49
C TRP A 284 17.63 20.87 -17.95
N ARG A 285 17.57 20.03 -19.00
CA ARG A 285 16.33 19.35 -19.44
C ARG A 285 15.74 18.46 -18.34
N LEU A 286 16.58 17.73 -17.61
CA LEU A 286 16.13 16.93 -16.47
C LEU A 286 15.49 17.82 -15.39
N LYS A 287 16.09 18.97 -15.06
CA LYS A 287 15.51 19.93 -14.12
C LYS A 287 14.17 20.48 -14.62
N LEU A 288 14.06 20.85 -15.89
CA LEU A 288 12.82 21.36 -16.47
C LEU A 288 11.71 20.32 -16.52
N HIS A 289 12.04 19.06 -16.84
CA HIS A 289 11.07 17.96 -16.75
C HIS A 289 10.56 17.78 -15.31
N ASN A 290 11.48 17.82 -14.34
CA ASN A 290 11.12 17.74 -12.93
C ASN A 290 10.28 18.94 -12.48
N ARG A 291 10.53 20.14 -13.01
CA ARG A 291 9.73 21.35 -12.79
C ARG A 291 8.29 21.21 -13.31
N ASP A 292 8.11 20.63 -14.49
CA ASP A 292 6.78 20.29 -15.04
C ASP A 292 6.00 19.33 -14.11
N LEU A 293 6.67 18.36 -13.49
CA LEU A 293 6.03 17.50 -12.48
C LEU A 293 5.58 18.27 -11.23
N ILE A 294 6.35 19.27 -10.80
CA ILE A 294 5.97 20.14 -9.67
C ILE A 294 4.71 20.94 -10.01
N PHE A 295 4.66 21.53 -11.21
CA PHE A 295 3.47 22.27 -11.67
C PHE A 295 2.24 21.37 -11.76
N LYS A 296 2.37 20.18 -12.37
CA LYS A 296 1.28 19.21 -12.45
C LYS A 296 0.74 18.81 -11.08
N LEU A 297 1.62 18.54 -10.11
CA LEU A 297 1.18 18.23 -8.75
C LEU A 297 0.44 19.41 -8.10
N LYS A 298 0.95 20.63 -8.30
CA LYS A 298 0.33 21.85 -7.77
C LYS A 298 -1.06 22.06 -8.34
N ASP A 299 -1.20 22.00 -9.65
CA ASP A 299 -2.48 22.16 -10.36
C ASP A 299 -3.48 21.09 -9.94
N GLN A 300 -3.06 19.81 -9.92
CA GLN A 300 -3.92 18.71 -9.48
C GLN A 300 -4.32 18.83 -8.02
N SER A 301 -3.42 19.25 -7.13
CA SER A 301 -3.73 19.44 -5.71
C SER A 301 -4.73 20.59 -5.50
N GLN A 302 -4.61 21.67 -6.29
CA GLN A 302 -5.54 22.79 -6.23
C GLN A 302 -6.92 22.41 -6.80
N GLU A 303 -6.96 21.74 -7.94
CA GLU A 303 -8.20 21.25 -8.57
C GLU A 303 -8.93 20.29 -7.63
N GLN A 304 -8.27 19.22 -7.15
CA GLN A 304 -8.89 18.25 -6.25
C GLN A 304 -9.21 18.84 -4.88
N GLY A 305 -8.41 19.81 -4.41
CA GLY A 305 -8.71 20.61 -3.21
C GLY A 305 -10.03 21.34 -3.32
N SER A 306 -10.25 22.07 -4.43
CA SER A 306 -11.51 22.77 -4.67
C SER A 306 -12.71 21.83 -4.75
N VAL A 307 -12.59 20.70 -5.46
CA VAL A 307 -13.64 19.67 -5.55
C VAL A 307 -14.01 19.12 -4.17
N LEU A 308 -13.03 18.80 -3.32
CA LEU A 308 -13.28 18.32 -1.96
C LEU A 308 -13.94 19.39 -1.08
N LEU A 309 -13.47 20.64 -1.17
CA LEU A 309 -14.04 21.75 -0.40
C LEU A 309 -15.48 22.05 -0.84
N ASP A 310 -15.79 21.94 -2.13
CA ASP A 310 -17.14 22.10 -2.67
C ASP A 310 -18.07 20.98 -2.21
N LEU A 311 -17.63 19.73 -2.23
CA LEU A 311 -18.40 18.60 -1.69
C LEU A 311 -18.71 18.80 -0.20
N ILE A 312 -17.73 19.24 0.59
CA ILE A 312 -17.94 19.50 2.03
C ILE A 312 -18.89 20.68 2.24
N ASN A 313 -18.67 21.80 1.55
CA ASN A 313 -19.43 23.04 1.79
C ASN A 313 -20.84 23.02 1.20
N ASN A 314 -21.02 22.43 0.02
CA ASN A 314 -22.26 22.52 -0.75
C ASN A 314 -23.14 21.26 -0.59
N GLU A 315 -22.58 20.10 -0.26
CA GLU A 315 -23.35 18.86 -0.08
C GLU A 315 -23.46 18.45 1.38
N LEU A 316 -22.32 18.23 2.06
CA LEU A 316 -22.32 17.67 3.42
C LEU A 316 -22.76 18.69 4.47
N LYS A 317 -22.12 19.86 4.53
CA LYS A 317 -22.38 20.87 5.56
C LYS A 317 -23.87 21.28 5.63
N PRO A 318 -24.58 21.54 4.50
CA PRO A 318 -26.01 21.84 4.56
C PRO A 318 -26.84 20.67 5.08
N ALA A 319 -26.49 19.43 4.72
CA ALA A 319 -27.21 18.24 5.19
C ALA A 319 -27.07 18.05 6.71
N PHE A 320 -25.87 18.26 7.27
CA PHE A 320 -25.63 18.19 8.72
C PHE A 320 -26.22 19.39 9.49
N VAL A 321 -26.24 20.59 8.90
CA VAL A 321 -26.95 21.75 9.48
C VAL A 321 -28.45 21.47 9.58
N ASN A 322 -29.05 20.89 8.53
CA ASN A 322 -30.46 20.49 8.55
C ASN A 322 -30.72 19.42 9.61
N LEU A 323 -29.85 18.40 9.73
CA LEU A 323 -29.96 17.40 10.80
C LEU A 323 -29.97 18.04 12.19
N LYS A 324 -29.02 18.96 12.46
CA LYS A 324 -28.96 19.67 13.74
C LYS A 324 -30.25 20.47 13.99
N LYS A 325 -30.77 21.16 12.97
CA LYS A 325 -32.00 21.95 13.06
C LYS A 325 -33.20 21.07 13.42
N ASP A 326 -33.35 19.93 12.74
CA ASP A 326 -34.46 18.99 12.94
C ASP A 326 -34.39 18.34 14.33
N LEU A 327 -33.21 17.88 14.76
CA LEU A 327 -33.01 17.34 16.11
C LEU A 327 -33.25 18.39 17.21
N ASN A 328 -32.86 19.64 16.97
CA ASN A 328 -33.07 20.72 17.93
C ASN A 328 -34.55 21.08 18.06
N ALA A 329 -35.32 21.03 16.98
CA ALA A 329 -36.77 21.22 17.03
C ALA A 329 -37.44 20.16 17.92
N PHE A 330 -37.04 18.89 17.82
CA PHE A 330 -37.53 17.83 18.71
C PHE A 330 -37.09 18.00 20.17
N ALA A 331 -35.94 18.62 20.43
CA ALA A 331 -35.40 18.80 21.78
C ALA A 331 -35.96 20.01 22.53
N THR A 332 -36.54 21.00 21.83
CA THR A 332 -37.10 22.23 22.43
C THR A 332 -38.62 22.22 22.57
N GLU A 333 -39.32 21.25 21.98
CA GLU A 333 -40.75 21.08 22.19
C GLU A 333 -41.08 20.58 23.62
N ASP A 334 -42.19 21.08 24.18
CA ASP A 334 -42.63 20.70 25.52
C ASP A 334 -43.22 19.28 25.52
N VAL A 335 -42.39 18.31 25.91
CA VAL A 335 -42.69 16.87 25.97
C VAL A 335 -43.89 16.56 26.88
N SER A 336 -44.23 17.45 27.83
CA SER A 336 -45.40 17.29 28.71
C SER A 336 -46.75 17.44 27.99
N THR A 337 -46.75 18.08 26.81
CA THR A 337 -47.94 18.30 25.98
C THR A 337 -48.19 17.18 24.96
N TRP A 338 -47.29 16.19 24.89
CA TRP A 338 -47.34 15.12 23.91
C TRP A 338 -48.26 13.98 24.38
N GLU A 339 -49.58 14.17 24.28
CA GLU A 339 -50.57 13.15 24.63
C GLU A 339 -50.59 11.96 23.64
N ASP A 340 -50.01 12.11 22.44
CA ASP A 340 -50.16 11.17 21.33
C ASP A 340 -48.90 10.36 20.98
N ARG A 341 -49.06 9.01 20.91
CA ARG A 341 -48.05 8.05 20.45
C ARG A 341 -47.41 8.40 19.09
N LYS A 342 -48.10 9.18 18.24
CA LYS A 342 -47.64 9.54 16.89
C LYS A 342 -46.40 10.43 16.88
N LYS A 343 -46.35 11.50 17.69
CA LYS A 343 -45.23 12.47 17.67
C LYS A 343 -43.90 11.87 18.11
N VAL A 344 -43.92 11.00 19.12
CA VAL A 344 -42.71 10.28 19.58
C VAL A 344 -42.25 9.24 18.55
N LEU A 345 -43.18 8.60 17.84
CA LEU A 345 -42.86 7.67 16.75
C LEU A 345 -42.35 8.38 15.49
N GLU A 346 -42.68 9.66 15.28
CA GLU A 346 -42.14 10.48 14.18
C GLU A 346 -40.62 10.60 14.29
N ILE A 347 -40.06 10.75 15.50
CA ILE A 347 -38.60 10.79 15.72
C ILE A 347 -37.94 9.48 15.27
N ARG A 348 -38.54 8.33 15.63
CA ARG A 348 -38.06 7.02 15.17
C ARG A 348 -38.11 6.90 13.65
N SER A 349 -39.17 7.39 13.01
CA SER A 349 -39.30 7.37 11.55
C SER A 349 -38.28 8.30 10.87
N PHE A 350 -38.08 9.50 11.41
CA PHE A 350 -37.12 10.49 10.96
C PHE A 350 -35.70 9.92 11.00
N VAL A 351 -35.29 9.38 12.15
CA VAL A 351 -33.96 8.80 12.34
C VAL A 351 -33.75 7.59 11.44
N LYS A 352 -34.75 6.70 11.31
CA LYS A 352 -34.67 5.51 10.45
C LYS A 352 -34.51 5.85 8.97
N GLN A 353 -35.04 6.98 8.51
CA GLN A 353 -34.91 7.44 7.14
C GLN A 353 -33.66 8.29 6.92
N ARG A 354 -33.43 9.28 7.79
CA ARG A 354 -32.42 10.32 7.60
C ARG A 354 -30.98 9.84 7.86
N MET A 355 -30.77 8.93 8.81
CA MET A 355 -29.43 8.45 9.14
C MET A 355 -28.81 7.61 8.01
N PRO A 356 -29.53 6.62 7.41
CA PRO A 356 -29.02 5.92 6.24
C PRO A 356 -28.77 6.83 5.04
N GLU A 357 -29.61 7.84 4.79
CA GLU A 357 -29.41 8.82 3.72
C GLU A 357 -28.09 9.59 3.91
N LEU A 358 -27.80 10.06 5.12
CA LEU A 358 -26.57 10.81 5.43
C LEU A 358 -25.33 9.92 5.37
N ILE A 359 -25.41 8.70 5.91
CA ILE A 359 -24.32 7.70 5.80
C ILE A 359 -24.05 7.41 4.32
N GLN A 360 -25.10 7.19 3.53
CA GLN A 360 -24.98 6.96 2.09
C GLN A 360 -24.37 8.18 1.38
N LEU A 361 -24.75 9.41 1.73
CA LEU A 361 -24.18 10.64 1.19
C LEU A 361 -22.67 10.75 1.48
N VAL A 362 -22.26 10.47 2.72
CA VAL A 362 -20.83 10.44 3.11
C VAL A 362 -20.09 9.37 2.30
N PHE A 363 -20.65 8.18 2.11
CA PHE A 363 -20.02 7.14 1.28
C PHE A 363 -19.99 7.50 -0.22
N GLN A 364 -21.06 8.08 -0.75
CA GLN A 364 -21.19 8.45 -2.17
C GLN A 364 -20.29 9.64 -2.56
N SER A 365 -19.94 10.50 -1.60
CA SER A 365 -19.02 11.61 -1.83
C SER A 365 -17.59 11.16 -2.18
N LYS A 366 -17.29 9.84 -2.10
CA LYS A 366 -16.04 9.21 -2.57
C LYS A 366 -14.75 9.95 -2.13
N LEU A 367 -14.78 10.56 -0.94
CA LEU A 367 -13.72 11.43 -0.41
C LEU A 367 -12.35 10.76 -0.47
N THR A 368 -12.28 9.45 -0.21
CA THR A 368 -11.03 8.66 -0.27
C THR A 368 -10.42 8.61 -1.67
N SER A 369 -11.24 8.53 -2.73
CA SER A 369 -10.69 8.49 -4.09
C SER A 369 -10.20 9.86 -4.54
N GLN A 370 -10.87 10.93 -4.10
CA GLN A 370 -10.50 12.30 -4.47
C GLN A 370 -9.24 12.76 -3.73
N ILE A 371 -9.07 12.39 -2.45
CA ILE A 371 -7.86 12.73 -1.70
C ILE A 371 -6.62 12.02 -2.27
N ASP A 372 -6.76 10.77 -2.73
CA ASP A 372 -5.64 9.98 -3.27
C ASP A 372 -5.24 10.39 -4.71
N ARG A 373 -6.09 11.13 -5.41
CA ARG A 373 -5.95 11.40 -6.85
C ARG A 373 -4.67 12.16 -7.24
N PRO A 374 -4.28 13.26 -6.58
CA PRO A 374 -3.06 13.99 -6.96
C PRO A 374 -1.79 13.13 -6.91
N VAL A 375 -1.68 12.24 -5.91
CA VAL A 375 -0.53 11.33 -5.75
C VAL A 375 -0.51 10.26 -6.85
N ASN A 376 -1.69 9.73 -7.20
CA ASN A 376 -1.80 8.73 -8.26
C ASN A 376 -1.49 9.32 -9.64
N GLU A 377 -1.97 10.53 -9.93
CA GLU A 377 -1.69 11.23 -11.18
C GLU A 377 -0.21 11.65 -11.28
N LEU A 378 0.41 12.05 -10.17
CA LEU A 378 1.85 12.29 -10.11
C LEU A 378 2.65 11.02 -10.44
N GLU A 379 2.26 9.87 -9.89
CA GLU A 379 2.92 8.60 -10.18
C GLU A 379 2.80 8.22 -11.67
N GLN A 380 1.63 8.43 -12.28
CA GLN A 380 1.43 8.24 -13.71
C GLN A 380 2.25 9.22 -14.55
N ALA A 381 2.35 10.49 -14.14
CA ALA A 381 3.17 11.49 -14.81
C ALA A 381 4.66 11.13 -14.77
N ILE A 382 5.15 10.60 -13.65
CA ILE A 382 6.52 10.08 -13.52
C ILE A 382 6.72 8.87 -14.45
N GLU A 383 5.73 7.99 -14.61
CA GLU A 383 5.82 6.85 -15.54
C GLU A 383 5.82 7.26 -17.01
N ALA A 384 5.04 8.28 -17.37
CA ALA A 384 4.98 8.82 -18.73
C ALA A 384 6.24 9.62 -19.12
N GLY A 385 6.98 10.16 -18.14
CA GLY A 385 8.22 10.90 -18.35
C GLY A 385 9.38 10.07 -18.94
N PRO A 386 10.51 10.68 -19.34
CA PRO A 386 11.66 9.98 -19.89
C PRO A 386 12.29 8.98 -18.91
N GLU A 387 12.68 7.80 -19.41
CA GLU A 387 13.28 6.75 -18.59
C GLU A 387 14.72 7.07 -18.18
N LEU A 388 15.49 7.65 -19.10
CA LEU A 388 16.93 7.83 -18.97
C LEU A 388 17.34 9.25 -19.40
N HIS A 389 18.19 9.87 -18.58
CA HIS A 389 18.96 11.06 -18.96
C HIS A 389 20.45 10.76 -18.92
N GLN A 390 21.24 11.45 -19.75
CA GLN A 390 22.71 11.34 -19.71
C GLN A 390 23.26 12.38 -18.74
N PHE A 391 24.07 11.94 -17.77
CA PHE A 391 24.65 12.85 -16.79
C PHE A 391 26.17 12.73 -16.72
N ALA A 392 26.87 13.86 -16.71
CA ALA A 392 28.33 13.92 -16.60
C ALA A 392 28.75 14.83 -15.44
N ALA A 393 28.90 14.24 -14.25
CA ALA A 393 29.30 14.96 -13.04
C ALA A 393 30.58 15.83 -13.17
N PRO A 394 31.65 15.39 -13.88
CA PRO A 394 32.88 16.17 -13.96
C PRO A 394 32.72 17.57 -14.58
N VAL A 395 31.68 17.81 -15.38
CA VAL A 395 31.40 19.12 -16.00
C VAL A 395 31.13 20.20 -14.97
N PHE A 396 30.46 19.84 -13.89
CA PHE A 396 30.10 20.76 -12.81
C PHE A 396 31.27 21.02 -11.84
N ASP A 397 32.31 20.17 -11.88
CA ASP A 397 33.57 20.35 -11.15
C ASP A 397 34.62 21.15 -11.96
N GLY A 398 34.29 21.63 -13.16
CA GLY A 398 35.24 22.28 -14.08
C GLY A 398 36.32 21.33 -14.63
N LYS A 399 36.07 20.02 -14.62
CA LYS A 399 37.01 19.00 -15.10
C LYS A 399 36.76 18.67 -16.57
N LYS A 400 37.82 18.24 -17.26
CA LYS A 400 37.72 17.73 -18.63
C LYS A 400 36.83 16.50 -18.71
N ILE A 401 36.06 16.44 -19.79
CA ILE A 401 35.10 15.37 -20.04
C ILE A 401 35.42 14.56 -21.28
N SER A 402 34.87 13.36 -21.31
CA SER A 402 34.96 12.45 -22.45
C SER A 402 33.65 11.68 -22.59
N ARG A 403 33.49 10.92 -23.67
CA ARG A 403 32.34 10.02 -23.86
C ARG A 403 32.14 9.02 -22.71
N LYS A 404 33.20 8.66 -21.98
CA LYS A 404 33.13 7.75 -20.83
C LYS A 404 32.68 8.42 -19.53
N SER A 405 32.58 9.75 -19.53
CA SER A 405 32.15 10.54 -18.37
C SER A 405 30.63 10.62 -18.24
N PHE A 406 29.89 10.16 -19.26
CA PHE A 406 28.43 10.16 -19.27
C PHE A 406 27.91 8.84 -18.70
N ASP A 407 27.15 8.96 -17.62
CA ASP A 407 26.45 7.85 -16.97
C ASP A 407 24.94 7.98 -17.23
N PRO A 408 24.23 6.88 -17.54
CA PRO A 408 22.79 6.89 -17.68
C PRO A 408 22.11 6.99 -16.31
N VAL A 409 21.32 8.04 -16.11
CA VAL A 409 20.54 8.31 -14.91
C VAL A 409 19.12 7.79 -15.11
N LYS A 410 18.70 6.84 -14.27
CA LYS A 410 17.35 6.26 -14.31
C LYS A 410 16.34 7.14 -13.58
N THR A 411 15.97 8.25 -14.22
CA THR A 411 15.14 9.31 -13.62
C THR A 411 13.85 8.77 -13.00
N ARG A 412 13.14 7.86 -13.67
CA ARG A 412 11.90 7.25 -13.14
C ARG A 412 12.14 6.51 -11.84
N GLU A 413 13.19 5.69 -11.75
CA GLU A 413 13.52 4.93 -10.54
C GLU A 413 13.93 5.87 -9.39
N LEU A 414 14.68 6.94 -9.70
CA LEU A 414 15.09 7.95 -8.72
C LEU A 414 13.90 8.71 -8.15
N LEU A 415 13.02 9.23 -9.01
CA LEU A 415 11.81 9.95 -8.62
C LEU A 415 10.91 9.03 -7.78
N LYS A 416 10.66 7.79 -8.23
CA LYS A 416 9.83 6.82 -7.49
C LYS A 416 10.43 6.47 -6.12
N GLY A 417 11.72 6.15 -6.09
CA GLY A 417 12.36 5.62 -4.88
C GLY A 417 12.74 6.69 -3.87
N SER A 418 13.29 7.81 -4.31
CA SER A 418 13.92 8.80 -3.43
C SER A 418 13.06 10.02 -3.12
N VAL A 419 12.06 10.31 -3.96
CA VAL A 419 11.17 11.48 -3.79
C VAL A 419 9.74 11.03 -3.50
N LEU A 420 9.14 10.25 -4.41
CA LEU A 420 7.74 9.82 -4.29
C LEU A 420 7.51 8.90 -3.09
N SER A 421 8.45 8.00 -2.77
CA SER A 421 8.27 7.08 -1.64
C SER A 421 8.22 7.80 -0.28
N PRO A 422 9.17 8.71 0.06
CA PRO A 422 9.04 9.54 1.26
C PRO A 422 7.75 10.38 1.29
N LEU A 423 7.41 11.02 0.17
CA LEU A 423 6.19 11.82 0.04
C LEU A 423 4.92 10.98 0.31
N LYS A 424 4.86 9.75 -0.24
CA LYS A 424 3.75 8.82 -0.01
C LYS A 424 3.60 8.43 1.46
N VAL A 425 4.71 8.26 2.18
CA VAL A 425 4.67 7.93 3.62
C VAL A 425 4.05 9.09 4.41
N GLU A 426 4.51 10.31 4.16
CA GLU A 426 3.98 11.52 4.80
C GLU A 426 2.50 11.76 4.46
N PHE A 427 2.15 11.63 3.17
CA PHE A 427 0.77 11.71 2.70
C PHE A 427 -0.13 10.63 3.33
N THR A 428 0.38 9.41 3.53
CA THR A 428 -0.39 8.32 4.16
C THR A 428 -0.76 8.66 5.60
N GLU A 429 0.10 9.35 6.35
CA GLU A 429 -0.21 9.78 7.72
C GLU A 429 -1.30 10.86 7.75
N GLU A 430 -1.26 11.86 6.86
CA GLU A 430 -2.34 12.86 6.78
C GLU A 430 -3.65 12.25 6.29
N ARG A 431 -3.59 11.35 5.31
CA ARG A 431 -4.73 10.57 4.84
C ARG A 431 -5.38 9.78 5.98
N LYS A 432 -4.60 9.18 6.88
CA LYS A 432 -5.14 8.51 8.07
C LYS A 432 -5.89 9.48 8.98
N LYS A 433 -5.35 10.68 9.23
CA LYS A 433 -6.05 11.71 10.01
C LYS A 433 -7.37 12.08 9.34
N PHE A 434 -7.38 12.29 8.02
CA PHE A 434 -8.59 12.58 7.27
C PHE A 434 -9.62 11.45 7.36
N MET A 435 -9.19 10.20 7.15
CA MET A 435 -10.07 9.03 7.26
C MET A 435 -10.59 8.81 8.69
N SER A 436 -9.82 9.17 9.71
CA SER A 436 -10.29 9.15 11.11
C SER A 436 -11.46 10.11 11.33
N LEU A 437 -11.45 11.28 10.69
CA LEU A 437 -12.56 12.24 10.77
C LEU A 437 -13.80 11.70 10.04
N VAL A 438 -13.62 11.06 8.87
CA VAL A 438 -14.72 10.40 8.15
C VAL A 438 -15.34 9.29 9.00
N GLN A 439 -14.51 8.48 9.66
CA GLN A 439 -14.98 7.44 10.57
C GLN A 439 -15.71 8.04 11.79
N LYS A 440 -15.19 9.11 12.39
CA LYS A 440 -15.86 9.83 13.49
C LYS A 440 -17.24 10.36 13.09
N LEU A 441 -17.39 10.90 11.88
CA LEU A 441 -18.70 11.31 11.34
C LEU A 441 -19.66 10.12 11.25
N ASN A 442 -19.22 8.99 10.69
CA ASN A 442 -20.06 7.79 10.56
C ASN A 442 -20.47 7.22 11.92
N THR A 443 -19.52 7.07 12.85
CA THR A 443 -19.79 6.61 14.22
C THR A 443 -20.75 7.55 14.93
N SER A 444 -20.57 8.87 14.81
CA SER A 444 -21.47 9.86 15.41
C SER A 444 -22.90 9.77 14.85
N LEU A 445 -23.06 9.53 13.54
CA LEU A 445 -24.38 9.30 12.94
C LEU A 445 -25.06 8.03 13.50
N GLU A 446 -24.31 6.93 13.64
CA GLU A 446 -24.82 5.71 14.27
C GLU A 446 -25.20 5.96 15.73
N GLU A 447 -24.37 6.68 16.49
CA GLU A 447 -24.66 7.01 17.88
C GLU A 447 -25.89 7.92 18.04
N ILE A 448 -26.09 8.90 17.15
CA ILE A 448 -27.31 9.72 17.09
C ILE A 448 -28.51 8.80 16.79
N GLN A 449 -28.37 7.86 15.86
CA GLN A 449 -29.41 6.90 15.53
C GLN A 449 -29.82 6.05 16.73
N TYR A 450 -28.83 5.51 17.46
CA TYR A 450 -29.09 4.69 18.64
C TYR A 450 -29.68 5.51 19.78
N ALA A 451 -29.11 6.67 20.10
CA ALA A 451 -29.55 7.53 21.20
C ALA A 451 -31.01 7.98 21.01
N ALA A 452 -31.39 8.37 19.79
CA ALA A 452 -32.74 8.80 19.48
C ALA A 452 -33.75 7.64 19.45
N ASN A 453 -33.36 6.43 19.01
CA ASN A 453 -34.25 5.27 19.08
C ASN A 453 -34.45 4.77 20.53
N TYR A 454 -33.39 4.82 21.33
CA TYR A 454 -33.41 4.45 22.74
C TYR A 454 -34.24 5.42 23.57
N SER A 455 -34.12 6.74 23.34
CA SER A 455 -34.95 7.72 24.05
C SER A 455 -36.44 7.45 23.83
N VAL A 456 -36.82 7.10 22.60
CA VAL A 456 -38.18 6.68 22.25
C VAL A 456 -38.61 5.42 23.00
N ASP A 457 -37.78 4.37 23.05
CA ASP A 457 -38.09 3.13 23.78
C ASP A 457 -38.20 3.36 25.30
N PHE A 458 -37.29 4.17 25.86
CA PHE A 458 -37.28 4.51 27.27
C PHE A 458 -38.57 5.23 27.68
N TYR A 459 -38.98 6.25 26.93
CA TYR A 459 -40.22 6.99 27.14
C TYR A 459 -41.47 6.07 27.16
N PHE A 460 -41.53 5.07 26.27
CA PHE A 460 -42.65 4.12 26.26
C PHE A 460 -42.62 3.09 27.39
N SER A 461 -41.44 2.76 27.91
CA SER A 461 -41.27 1.76 28.98
C SER A 461 -41.56 2.29 30.39
N GLN A 462 -41.33 3.58 30.64
CA GLN A 462 -41.39 4.24 31.97
C GLN A 462 -42.63 5.14 32.14
N LYS A 463 -43.76 4.76 31.55
CA LYS A 463 -44.99 5.59 31.42
C LYS A 463 -45.65 6.09 32.72
N ARG A 464 -45.13 5.72 33.90
CA ARG A 464 -45.66 6.06 35.24
C ARG A 464 -44.72 6.96 36.07
N ASP A 465 -43.54 7.28 35.55
CA ASP A 465 -42.52 8.04 36.27
C ASP A 465 -42.57 9.52 35.83
N GLU A 466 -42.68 10.45 36.78
CA GLU A 466 -42.79 11.90 36.50
C GLU A 466 -41.52 12.47 35.82
N ASN A 467 -40.38 11.77 35.92
CA ASN A 467 -39.10 12.19 35.37
C ASN A 467 -38.83 11.73 33.92
N ALA A 468 -39.64 10.82 33.37
CA ALA A 468 -39.42 10.25 32.03
C ALA A 468 -39.41 11.28 30.87
N PRO A 469 -40.26 12.34 30.88
CA PRO A 469 -40.20 13.39 29.85
C PRO A 469 -38.92 14.25 29.92
N GLY A 470 -38.40 14.47 31.14
CA GLY A 470 -37.16 15.24 31.36
C GLY A 470 -35.94 14.50 30.83
N GLU A 471 -35.83 13.20 31.13
CA GLU A 471 -34.72 12.35 30.65
C GLU A 471 -34.77 12.14 29.12
N PHE A 472 -35.97 12.09 28.54
CA PHE A 472 -36.17 12.06 27.08
C PHE A 472 -35.63 13.33 26.39
N ALA A 473 -36.01 14.51 26.88
CA ALA A 473 -35.54 15.79 26.34
C ALA A 473 -34.02 15.96 26.50
N GLU A 474 -33.46 15.51 27.62
CA GLU A 474 -32.01 15.55 27.86
C GLU A 474 -31.24 14.63 26.91
N SER A 475 -31.77 13.43 26.61
CA SER A 475 -31.18 12.52 25.63
C SER A 475 -31.18 13.09 24.20
N LEU A 476 -32.25 13.80 23.80
CA LEU A 476 -32.29 14.51 22.52
C LEU A 476 -31.32 15.70 22.48
N LYS A 477 -31.16 16.45 23.57
CA LYS A 477 -30.14 17.50 23.68
C LYS A 477 -28.72 16.94 23.52
N ARG A 478 -28.44 15.75 24.04
CA ARG A 478 -27.16 15.04 23.81
C ARG A 478 -26.98 14.68 22.34
N SER A 479 -28.04 14.29 21.64
CA SER A 479 -28.01 14.01 20.20
C SER A 479 -27.77 15.28 19.36
N VAL A 480 -28.34 16.43 19.76
CA VAL A 480 -28.08 17.74 19.13
C VAL A 480 -26.62 18.16 19.32
N LYS A 481 -26.04 17.94 20.51
CA LYS A 481 -24.62 18.20 20.76
C LYS A 481 -23.71 17.37 19.85
N LYS A 482 -24.00 16.08 19.67
CA LYS A 482 -23.26 15.23 18.71
C LYS A 482 -23.42 15.69 17.26
N ALA A 483 -24.59 16.18 16.89
CA ALA A 483 -24.80 16.78 15.56
C ALA A 483 -24.00 18.07 15.37
N ASP A 484 -23.73 18.83 16.42
CA ASP A 484 -22.84 20.00 16.40
C ASP A 484 -21.36 19.59 16.26
N GLU A 485 -20.93 18.56 16.99
CA GLU A 485 -19.58 17.99 16.87
C GLU A 485 -19.30 17.52 15.43
N ASN A 486 -20.32 17.02 14.71
CA ASN A 486 -20.19 16.67 13.29
C ASN A 486 -19.85 17.88 12.40
N LEU A 487 -20.41 19.07 12.69
CA LEU A 487 -20.05 20.28 11.95
C LEU A 487 -18.61 20.71 12.24
N SER A 488 -18.13 20.51 13.47
CA SER A 488 -16.72 20.71 13.82
C SER A 488 -15.79 19.74 13.08
N TYR A 489 -16.19 18.47 12.93
CA TYR A 489 -15.42 17.50 12.13
C TYR A 489 -15.33 17.92 10.66
N LEU A 490 -16.42 18.44 10.08
CA LEU A 490 -16.39 18.97 8.70
C LEU A 490 -15.46 20.20 8.58
N GLY A 491 -15.43 21.08 9.58
CA GLY A 491 -14.49 22.21 9.61
C GLY A 491 -13.02 21.74 9.66
N ALA A 492 -12.72 20.79 10.56
CA ALA A 492 -11.39 20.20 10.66
C ALA A 492 -10.95 19.49 9.37
N MET A 493 -11.88 18.88 8.62
CA MET A 493 -11.58 18.31 7.31
C MET A 493 -11.12 19.36 6.29
N GLN A 494 -11.74 20.55 6.29
CA GLN A 494 -11.41 21.62 5.34
C GLN A 494 -10.00 22.17 5.58
N GLU A 495 -9.66 22.42 6.85
CA GLU A 495 -8.33 22.86 7.26
C GLU A 495 -7.29 21.79 6.86
N LEU A 496 -7.57 20.53 7.20
CA LEU A 496 -6.67 19.41 6.89
C LEU A 496 -6.44 19.22 5.39
N ILE A 497 -7.47 19.38 4.53
CA ILE A 497 -7.32 19.29 3.07
C ILE A 497 -6.36 20.38 2.57
N THR A 498 -6.59 21.61 2.98
CA THR A 498 -5.80 22.77 2.53
C THR A 498 -4.34 22.65 2.98
N GLU A 499 -4.12 22.28 4.25
CA GLU A 499 -2.79 22.08 4.81
C GLU A 499 -2.07 20.90 4.15
N THR A 500 -2.76 19.77 3.96
CA THR A 500 -2.16 18.55 3.37
C THR A 500 -1.68 18.81 1.95
N PHE A 501 -2.51 19.43 1.10
CA PHE A 501 -2.16 19.71 -0.28
C PHE A 501 -1.08 20.79 -0.43
N SER A 502 -1.14 21.85 0.39
CA SER A 502 -0.08 22.87 0.43
C SER A 502 1.25 22.26 0.86
N ARG A 503 1.27 21.47 1.94
CA ARG A 503 2.49 20.83 2.44
C ARG A 503 3.03 19.81 1.44
N MET A 504 2.17 18.98 0.84
CA MET A 504 2.58 17.97 -0.13
C MET A 504 3.26 18.60 -1.35
N THR A 505 2.69 19.67 -1.90
CA THR A 505 3.28 20.37 -3.06
C THR A 505 4.62 21.02 -2.70
N GLN A 506 4.72 21.65 -1.53
CA GLN A 506 5.96 22.25 -1.03
C GLN A 506 7.06 21.20 -0.80
N VAL A 507 6.76 20.14 -0.05
CA VAL A 507 7.72 19.06 0.27
C VAL A 507 8.18 18.37 -1.01
N PHE A 508 7.28 18.12 -1.96
CA PHE A 508 7.65 17.55 -3.25
C PHE A 508 8.60 18.47 -4.02
N ALA A 509 8.29 19.76 -4.13
CA ALA A 509 9.15 20.74 -4.78
C ALA A 509 10.55 20.78 -4.12
N GLU A 510 10.60 20.92 -2.80
CA GLU A 510 11.86 20.92 -2.04
C GLU A 510 12.69 19.65 -2.29
N GLN A 511 12.07 18.46 -2.19
CA GLN A 511 12.76 17.20 -2.38
C GLN A 511 13.28 17.03 -3.81
N VAL A 512 12.47 17.36 -4.82
CA VAL A 512 12.88 17.29 -6.23
C VAL A 512 14.06 18.23 -6.49
N LEU A 513 13.93 19.49 -6.12
CA LEU A 513 14.97 20.49 -6.36
C LEU A 513 16.28 20.10 -5.66
N GLN A 514 16.19 19.76 -4.38
CA GLN A 514 17.36 19.43 -3.58
C GLN A 514 18.03 18.13 -4.05
N TYR A 515 17.27 17.11 -4.48
CA TYR A 515 17.83 15.83 -4.89
C TYR A 515 18.55 15.89 -6.24
N PHE A 516 18.01 16.67 -7.19
CA PHE A 516 18.51 16.74 -8.57
C PHE A 516 19.59 17.81 -8.78
N GLU A 517 20.04 18.50 -7.72
CA GLU A 517 21.26 19.31 -7.78
C GLU A 517 22.49 18.46 -8.17
N PRO A 518 23.40 18.97 -9.03
CA PRO A 518 24.46 18.16 -9.65
C PRO A 518 25.29 17.33 -8.67
N HIS A 519 25.68 17.94 -7.54
CA HIS A 519 26.50 17.29 -6.51
C HIS A 519 25.77 16.14 -5.82
N ARG A 520 24.47 16.29 -5.55
CA ARG A 520 23.63 15.30 -4.87
C ARG A 520 23.17 14.20 -5.81
N LEU A 521 22.87 14.53 -7.06
CA LEU A 521 22.59 13.56 -8.12
C LEU A 521 23.81 12.64 -8.33
N HIS A 522 25.02 13.20 -8.40
CA HIS A 522 26.25 12.41 -8.52
C HIS A 522 26.47 11.47 -7.31
N GLN A 523 26.21 11.93 -6.08
CA GLN A 523 26.34 11.09 -4.88
C GLN A 523 25.29 9.97 -4.84
N SER A 524 24.04 10.28 -5.16
CA SER A 524 22.95 9.31 -5.17
C SER A 524 23.11 8.26 -6.26
N GLU A 525 23.57 8.65 -7.45
CA GLU A 525 23.95 7.72 -8.52
C GLU A 525 25.05 6.76 -8.07
N LYS A 526 26.12 7.26 -7.44
CA LYS A 526 27.16 6.39 -6.86
C LYS A 526 26.59 5.39 -5.85
N ILE A 527 25.63 5.80 -5.04
CA ILE A 527 24.96 4.93 -4.06
C ILE A 527 24.08 3.90 -4.79
N ASN A 528 23.33 4.30 -5.81
CA ASN A 528 22.45 3.40 -6.57
C ASN A 528 23.24 2.41 -7.42
N GLN A 529 24.31 2.82 -8.08
CA GLN A 529 25.25 1.91 -8.74
C GLN A 529 25.84 0.89 -7.76
N ARG A 530 26.22 1.32 -6.54
CA ARG A 530 26.64 0.41 -5.47
C ARG A 530 25.51 -0.53 -5.03
N ARG A 531 24.28 -0.05 -4.90
CA ARG A 531 23.10 -0.86 -4.55
C ARG A 531 22.74 -1.86 -5.65
N GLU A 532 22.80 -1.48 -6.91
CA GLU A 532 22.65 -2.39 -8.06
C GLU A 532 23.71 -3.48 -8.02
N PHE A 533 24.98 -3.10 -7.80
CA PHE A 533 26.05 -4.07 -7.65
C PHE A 533 25.81 -5.03 -6.47
N ILE A 534 25.40 -4.51 -5.31
CA ILE A 534 25.05 -5.31 -4.12
C ILE A 534 23.82 -6.18 -4.38
N SER A 535 22.79 -5.69 -5.08
CA SER A 535 21.56 -6.44 -5.37
C SER A 535 21.81 -7.56 -6.38
N ARG A 536 22.62 -7.32 -7.43
CA ARG A 536 23.11 -8.37 -8.34
C ARG A 536 23.88 -9.44 -7.58
N ARG A 537 24.76 -9.04 -6.64
CA ARG A 537 25.43 -9.97 -5.71
C ARG A 537 24.45 -10.70 -4.80
N LYS A 538 23.47 -10.00 -4.21
CA LYS A 538 22.44 -10.60 -3.35
C LYS A 538 21.53 -11.56 -4.12
N ALA A 539 21.24 -11.30 -5.40
CA ALA A 539 20.48 -12.21 -6.26
C ALA A 539 21.27 -13.50 -6.51
N GLN A 540 22.55 -13.38 -6.87
CA GLN A 540 23.46 -14.53 -6.99
C GLN A 540 23.55 -15.32 -5.67
N ILE A 541 23.68 -14.63 -4.54
CA ILE A 541 23.67 -15.25 -3.20
C ILE A 541 22.29 -15.87 -2.90
N ARG A 542 21.17 -15.23 -3.26
CA ARG A 542 19.81 -15.75 -3.02
C ARG A 542 19.55 -17.02 -3.83
N ASP A 543 20.03 -17.11 -5.05
CA ASP A 543 19.92 -18.33 -5.86
C ASP A 543 20.79 -19.46 -5.28
N PHE A 544 21.99 -19.13 -4.81
CA PHE A 544 22.83 -20.04 -4.01
C PHE A 544 22.14 -20.49 -2.70
N TRP A 545 21.45 -19.57 -2.00
CA TRP A 545 20.70 -19.83 -0.77
C TRP A 545 19.42 -20.63 -1.01
N LYS A 546 18.68 -20.41 -2.09
CA LYS A 546 17.51 -21.24 -2.45
C LYS A 546 17.89 -22.70 -2.62
N GLN A 547 19.07 -22.95 -3.18
CA GLN A 547 19.58 -24.31 -3.38
C GLN A 547 20.01 -24.95 -2.05
N THR A 548 20.68 -24.21 -1.17
CA THR A 548 21.07 -24.69 0.17
C THR A 548 19.89 -24.79 1.15
N VAL A 549 18.86 -23.94 1.03
CA VAL A 549 17.64 -23.96 1.85
C VAL A 549 16.75 -25.17 1.54
N LYS A 550 16.70 -25.63 0.28
CA LYS A 550 16.05 -26.91 -0.05
C LYS A 550 16.66 -28.09 0.72
N TYR A 551 17.99 -28.12 0.83
CA TYR A 551 18.69 -29.13 1.63
C TYR A 551 18.45 -28.94 3.13
N SER A 552 18.53 -27.71 3.66
CA SER A 552 18.31 -27.47 5.09
C SER A 552 16.88 -27.72 5.55
N ILE A 553 15.86 -27.44 4.72
CA ILE A 553 14.45 -27.80 4.99
C ILE A 553 14.27 -29.32 5.02
N HIS A 554 14.95 -30.07 4.14
CA HIS A 554 14.93 -31.53 4.16
C HIS A 554 15.52 -32.07 5.48
N TYR A 555 16.69 -31.56 5.91
CA TYR A 555 17.30 -31.95 7.17
C TYR A 555 16.53 -31.46 8.41
N PHE A 556 15.90 -30.28 8.35
CA PHE A 556 15.06 -29.74 9.42
C PHE A 556 13.74 -30.51 9.57
N LYS A 557 13.11 -30.95 8.47
CA LYS A 557 11.95 -31.85 8.53
C LYS A 557 12.34 -33.18 9.17
N LYS A 558 13.47 -33.77 8.77
CA LYS A 558 14.01 -35.00 9.38
C LYS A 558 14.34 -34.81 10.87
N GLY A 559 14.90 -33.66 11.24
CA GLY A 559 15.17 -33.27 12.63
C GLY A 559 13.91 -33.02 13.45
N LYS A 560 12.86 -32.45 12.84
CA LYS A 560 11.54 -32.25 13.47
C LYS A 560 10.80 -33.56 13.67
N GLU A 561 10.88 -34.49 12.72
CA GLU A 561 10.38 -35.86 12.87
C GLU A 561 11.09 -36.56 14.03
N LEU A 562 12.43 -36.47 14.12
CA LEU A 562 13.20 -37.01 15.23
C LEU A 562 12.90 -36.31 16.56
N TYR A 563 12.75 -34.98 16.59
CA TYR A 563 12.37 -34.22 17.79
C TYR A 563 10.95 -34.56 18.23
N SER A 564 9.99 -34.70 17.30
CA SER A 564 8.61 -35.11 17.61
C SER A 564 8.52 -36.56 18.08
N ALA A 565 9.38 -37.45 17.57
CA ALA A 565 9.54 -38.82 18.05
C ALA A 565 10.20 -38.87 19.43
N TRP A 566 11.09 -37.91 19.74
CA TRP A 566 11.74 -37.78 21.04
C TRP A 566 10.84 -37.10 22.09
N THR A 567 10.07 -36.07 21.71
CA THR A 567 9.12 -35.41 22.60
C THR A 567 7.90 -36.28 22.87
N SER A 568 7.40 -37.05 21.91
CA SER A 568 6.35 -38.04 22.16
C SER A 568 6.84 -39.17 23.07
N LYS A 569 8.09 -39.65 22.90
CA LYS A 569 8.70 -40.59 23.85
C LYS A 569 8.96 -39.96 25.24
N TYR A 570 9.38 -38.71 25.31
CA TYR A 570 9.63 -37.99 26.57
C TYR A 570 8.32 -37.66 27.31
N PHE A 571 7.25 -37.25 26.63
CA PHE A 571 5.92 -37.05 27.21
C PHE A 571 5.29 -38.38 27.64
N ASN A 572 5.43 -39.45 26.84
CA ASN A 572 4.98 -40.78 27.23
C ASN A 572 5.78 -41.34 28.41
N LEU A 573 7.10 -41.12 28.48
CA LEU A 573 7.91 -41.49 29.65
C LEU A 573 7.54 -40.66 30.88
N ARG A 574 7.24 -39.37 30.73
CA ARG A 574 6.85 -38.48 31.82
C ARG A 574 5.48 -38.82 32.40
N ASN A 575 4.54 -39.27 31.56
CA ASN A 575 3.24 -39.81 31.99
C ASN A 575 3.35 -41.23 32.57
N LEU A 576 4.30 -42.06 32.11
CA LEU A 576 4.56 -43.41 32.64
C LEU A 576 5.34 -43.39 33.96
N LEU A 577 6.20 -42.38 34.19
CA LEU A 577 7.05 -42.25 35.38
C LEU A 577 6.40 -41.46 36.51
N GLY A 578 5.18 -40.92 36.34
CA GLY A 578 4.41 -40.29 37.42
C GLY A 578 5.08 -39.07 38.07
N ILE A 579 5.96 -38.36 37.36
CA ILE A 579 6.71 -37.23 37.92
C ILE A 579 5.91 -35.92 37.71
N SER A 580 5.22 -35.59 38.80
CA SER A 580 4.68 -34.30 39.25
C SER A 580 3.23 -33.96 38.91
N TYR A 581 2.40 -33.96 39.96
CA TYR A 581 1.61 -32.80 40.39
C TYR A 581 1.70 -32.71 41.92
N GLU A 582 1.98 -31.53 42.47
CA GLU A 582 1.65 -31.26 43.87
C GLU A 582 0.14 -31.45 44.03
N LYS A 583 -0.26 -32.28 44.99
CA LYS A 583 -1.66 -32.49 45.35
C LYS A 583 -2.16 -31.29 46.12
N ALA A 584 -2.59 -30.23 45.42
CA ALA A 584 -3.51 -29.27 46.01
C ALA A 584 -4.88 -29.95 46.15
N PRO A 585 -5.61 -29.79 47.28
CA PRO A 585 -6.94 -30.36 47.45
C PRO A 585 -7.91 -29.73 46.46
N ILE A 586 -8.56 -30.57 45.65
CA ILE A 586 -9.50 -30.23 44.56
C ILE A 586 -10.58 -29.22 45.02
N SER A 587 -11.09 -29.39 46.23
CA SER A 587 -12.20 -28.60 46.78
C SER A 587 -11.87 -27.12 47.00
N ALA A 588 -10.64 -26.76 47.37
CA ALA A 588 -10.31 -25.37 47.73
C ALA A 588 -10.23 -24.45 46.51
N GLU A 589 -9.61 -24.90 45.41
CA GLU A 589 -9.48 -24.10 44.18
C GLU A 589 -10.82 -23.95 43.45
N LEU A 590 -11.61 -25.03 43.34
CA LEU A 590 -12.90 -24.96 42.63
C LEU A 590 -13.96 -24.20 43.43
N ALA A 591 -13.99 -24.32 44.77
CA ALA A 591 -14.88 -23.52 45.61
C ALA A 591 -14.55 -22.02 45.54
N ASN A 592 -13.25 -21.66 45.54
CA ASN A 592 -12.81 -20.28 45.34
C ASN A 592 -13.24 -19.76 43.96
N TYR A 593 -13.03 -20.56 42.91
CA TYR A 593 -13.43 -20.24 41.54
C TYR A 593 -14.95 -20.01 41.40
N LEU A 594 -15.77 -20.87 42.02
CA LEU A 594 -17.23 -20.75 42.04
C LEU A 594 -17.71 -19.51 42.81
N SER A 595 -17.09 -19.23 43.95
CA SER A 595 -17.40 -18.08 44.80
C SER A 595 -17.08 -16.76 44.08
N GLU A 596 -15.89 -16.65 43.47
CA GLU A 596 -15.48 -15.48 42.68
C GLU A 596 -16.43 -15.20 41.51
N THR A 597 -16.83 -16.24 40.79
CA THR A 597 -17.74 -16.12 39.63
C THR A 597 -19.11 -15.59 40.08
N LYS A 598 -19.67 -16.11 41.17
CA LYS A 598 -20.94 -15.63 41.74
C LYS A 598 -20.83 -14.19 42.25
N GLN A 599 -19.71 -13.81 42.86
CA GLN A 599 -19.47 -12.43 43.30
C GLN A 599 -19.32 -11.46 42.13
N ALA A 600 -18.59 -11.84 41.07
CA ALA A 600 -18.42 -11.03 39.87
C ALA A 600 -19.78 -10.73 39.22
N ILE A 601 -20.62 -11.74 39.03
CA ILE A 601 -21.97 -11.56 38.44
C ILE A 601 -22.84 -10.65 39.31
N ARG A 602 -22.81 -10.81 40.64
CA ARG A 602 -23.61 -9.98 41.58
C ARG A 602 -23.22 -8.50 41.58
N ARG A 603 -21.98 -8.15 41.24
CA ARG A 603 -21.50 -6.75 41.17
C ARG A 603 -21.97 -6.02 39.91
N LEU A 604 -22.44 -6.74 38.89
CA LEU A 604 -22.89 -6.14 37.64
C LEU A 604 -24.29 -5.55 37.77
N PRO A 605 -24.62 -4.48 37.03
CA PRO A 605 -25.98 -3.96 36.97
C PRO A 605 -27.01 -5.04 36.59
N LEU A 606 -28.21 -4.98 37.16
CA LEU A 606 -29.29 -5.97 36.94
C LEU A 606 -29.60 -6.18 35.45
N MET A 607 -29.56 -5.10 34.66
CA MET A 607 -29.72 -5.13 33.20
C MET A 607 -28.66 -6.00 32.51
N TYR A 608 -27.39 -5.85 32.91
CA TYR A 608 -26.28 -6.60 32.33
C TYR A 608 -26.33 -8.09 32.71
N GLN A 609 -26.74 -8.41 33.95
CA GLN A 609 -26.97 -9.79 34.39
C GLN A 609 -28.05 -10.48 33.54
N LYS A 610 -29.13 -9.78 33.21
CA LYS A 610 -30.24 -10.32 32.41
C LYS A 610 -29.90 -10.55 30.94
N LEU A 611 -29.05 -9.70 30.34
CA LEU A 611 -28.64 -9.85 28.94
C LEU A 611 -27.80 -11.10 28.67
N PHE A 612 -27.06 -11.57 29.69
CA PHE A 612 -26.18 -12.74 29.62
C PHE A 612 -26.71 -13.95 30.41
N GLU A 613 -28.00 -13.93 30.79
CA GLU A 613 -28.64 -15.07 31.45
C GLU A 613 -28.66 -16.28 30.49
N ASN A 614 -28.26 -17.45 30.99
CA ASN A 614 -28.14 -18.67 30.19
C ASN A 614 -29.49 -19.36 29.97
N VAL A 615 -30.43 -18.65 29.34
CA VAL A 615 -31.79 -19.11 29.04
C VAL A 615 -31.98 -19.21 27.52
N PRO A 616 -32.71 -20.21 27.00
CA PRO A 616 -33.03 -20.29 25.57
C PRO A 616 -33.70 -19.00 25.07
N LEU A 617 -33.23 -18.49 23.93
CA LEU A 617 -33.75 -17.24 23.39
C LEU A 617 -35.19 -17.42 22.92
N LYS A 618 -36.03 -16.42 23.23
CA LYS A 618 -37.41 -16.30 22.74
C LYS A 618 -37.58 -15.20 21.69
N GLU A 619 -36.60 -14.30 21.59
CA GLU A 619 -36.62 -13.11 20.75
C GLU A 619 -35.48 -13.17 19.72
N GLU A 620 -35.75 -12.69 18.50
CA GLU A 620 -34.82 -12.80 17.37
C GLU A 620 -33.63 -11.83 17.47
N ARG A 621 -33.75 -10.72 18.21
CA ARG A 621 -32.70 -9.67 18.29
C ARG A 621 -31.34 -10.16 18.80
N PHE A 622 -31.30 -11.19 19.63
CA PHE A 622 -30.07 -11.78 20.19
C PHE A 622 -29.67 -13.09 19.51
N TYR A 623 -30.43 -13.51 18.49
CA TYR A 623 -30.22 -14.75 17.79
C TYR A 623 -29.11 -14.60 16.73
N ILE A 624 -28.14 -15.51 16.76
CA ILE A 624 -27.16 -15.65 15.68
C ILE A 624 -27.70 -16.71 14.73
N ALA A 625 -27.94 -16.32 13.49
CA ALA A 625 -28.55 -17.17 12.49
C ALA A 625 -27.68 -18.40 12.20
N ARG A 626 -28.17 -19.58 12.62
CA ARG A 626 -27.64 -20.89 12.26
C ARG A 626 -28.18 -21.31 10.89
N ARG A 627 -27.78 -20.56 9.85
CA ARG A 627 -28.41 -20.61 8.52
C ARG A 627 -28.39 -22.02 7.92
N ILE A 628 -27.30 -22.76 8.08
CA ILE A 628 -27.14 -24.10 7.52
C ILE A 628 -28.08 -25.09 8.23
N GLU A 629 -28.09 -25.04 9.57
CA GLU A 629 -28.92 -25.93 10.38
C GLU A 629 -30.42 -25.63 10.20
N ILE A 630 -30.80 -24.35 10.14
CA ILE A 630 -32.18 -23.92 9.83
C ILE A 630 -32.58 -24.38 8.43
N GLN A 631 -31.70 -24.19 7.43
CA GLN A 631 -32.01 -24.58 6.06
C GLN A 631 -32.26 -26.09 5.97
N ARG A 632 -31.42 -26.91 6.61
CA ARG A 632 -31.62 -28.37 6.65
C ARG A 632 -32.93 -28.77 7.34
N LEU A 633 -33.33 -28.06 8.41
CA LEU A 633 -34.62 -28.28 9.06
C LEU A 633 -35.79 -27.96 8.13
N ASN A 634 -35.70 -26.84 7.40
CA ASN A 634 -36.71 -26.46 6.42
C ASN A 634 -36.77 -27.45 5.25
N ASP A 635 -35.62 -27.89 4.73
CA ASP A 635 -35.54 -28.88 3.65
C ASP A 635 -36.18 -30.21 4.09
N ALA A 636 -35.91 -30.66 5.31
CA ALA A 636 -36.53 -31.87 5.85
C ALA A 636 -38.06 -31.74 5.98
N PHE A 637 -38.53 -30.57 6.43
CA PHE A 637 -39.95 -30.30 6.57
C PHE A 637 -40.69 -30.26 5.22
N GLU A 638 -40.12 -29.61 4.22
CA GLU A 638 -40.70 -29.56 2.87
C GLU A 638 -40.67 -30.93 2.18
N ASN A 639 -39.62 -31.73 2.39
CA ASN A 639 -39.57 -33.11 1.90
C ASN A 639 -40.63 -34.00 2.57
N TRP A 640 -40.86 -33.82 3.86
CA TRP A 640 -41.93 -34.51 4.58
C TRP A 640 -43.32 -34.14 4.05
N LYS A 641 -43.58 -32.84 3.82
CA LYS A 641 -44.82 -32.37 3.17
C LYS A 641 -45.02 -32.99 1.78
N ALA A 642 -43.94 -33.25 1.05
CA ALA A 642 -43.97 -33.95 -0.23
C ALA A 642 -44.17 -35.49 -0.11
N GLY A 643 -44.48 -36.00 1.09
CA GLY A 643 -44.75 -37.41 1.36
C GLY A 643 -43.51 -38.28 1.51
N ARG A 644 -42.30 -37.69 1.62
CA ARG A 644 -41.05 -38.45 1.74
C ARG A 644 -40.79 -38.85 3.19
N PHE A 645 -39.99 -39.90 3.37
CA PHE A 645 -39.44 -40.26 4.68
C PHE A 645 -38.46 -39.18 5.12
N SER A 646 -38.78 -38.43 6.18
CA SER A 646 -38.03 -37.24 6.57
C SER A 646 -37.98 -36.97 8.09
N PRO A 647 -37.87 -37.99 8.97
CA PRO A 647 -37.66 -37.73 10.39
C PRO A 647 -36.27 -37.13 10.63
N VAL A 648 -36.20 -36.20 11.57
CA VAL A 648 -35.01 -35.40 11.85
C VAL A 648 -34.53 -35.64 13.28
N CYS A 649 -33.23 -35.87 13.44
CA CYS A 649 -32.57 -35.77 14.75
C CYS A 649 -31.55 -34.64 14.76
N VAL A 650 -31.73 -33.69 15.67
CA VAL A 650 -30.77 -32.63 15.93
C VAL A 650 -29.80 -33.08 17.03
N VAL A 651 -28.51 -33.06 16.73
CA VAL A 651 -27.48 -33.59 17.62
C VAL A 651 -26.54 -32.47 18.03
N GLY A 652 -26.20 -32.36 19.31
CA GLY A 652 -25.17 -31.42 19.75
C GLY A 652 -24.93 -31.45 21.25
N GLU A 653 -24.05 -30.55 21.69
CA GLU A 653 -23.65 -30.44 23.09
C GLU A 653 -24.60 -29.57 23.91
N GLN A 654 -24.52 -29.71 25.23
CA GLN A 654 -25.26 -28.87 26.15
C GLN A 654 -24.75 -27.42 26.03
N GLY A 655 -25.67 -26.46 25.86
CA GLY A 655 -25.31 -25.06 25.62
C GLY A 655 -24.94 -24.71 24.17
N SER A 656 -25.11 -25.62 23.21
CA SER A 656 -24.85 -25.36 21.78
C SER A 656 -25.95 -24.54 21.08
N GLY A 657 -27.15 -24.46 21.68
CA GLY A 657 -28.29 -23.70 21.16
C GLY A 657 -29.38 -24.52 20.46
N ILE A 658 -29.41 -25.84 20.62
CA ILE A 658 -30.44 -26.74 20.05
C ILE A 658 -31.85 -26.30 20.45
N THR A 659 -32.13 -26.16 21.74
CA THR A 659 -33.46 -25.74 22.23
C THR A 659 -33.87 -24.38 21.64
N THR A 660 -32.91 -23.47 21.42
CA THR A 660 -33.15 -22.17 20.78
C THR A 660 -33.54 -22.31 19.31
N ILE A 661 -32.85 -23.14 18.51
CA ILE A 661 -33.26 -23.36 17.10
C ILE A 661 -34.64 -24.00 17.02
N LEU A 662 -34.92 -24.96 17.92
CA LEU A 662 -36.19 -25.67 17.97
C LEU A 662 -37.32 -24.72 18.35
N ASN A 663 -37.08 -23.74 19.24
CA ASN A 663 -38.03 -22.66 19.55
C ASN A 663 -38.42 -21.88 18.29
N PHE A 664 -37.44 -21.43 17.51
CA PHE A 664 -37.69 -20.62 16.32
C PHE A 664 -38.37 -21.42 15.20
N PHE A 665 -37.92 -22.66 14.98
CA PHE A 665 -38.52 -23.55 13.98
C PHE A 665 -39.95 -23.98 14.37
N ALA A 666 -40.19 -24.31 15.64
CA ALA A 666 -41.54 -24.60 16.12
C ALA A 666 -42.46 -23.38 15.98
N LYS A 667 -41.97 -22.18 16.30
CA LYS A 667 -42.72 -20.93 16.18
C LYS A 667 -43.06 -20.57 14.73
N SER A 668 -42.16 -20.83 13.78
CA SER A 668 -42.45 -20.62 12.35
C SER A 668 -43.48 -21.63 11.85
N THR A 669 -43.36 -22.89 12.26
CA THR A 669 -44.20 -24.00 11.78
C THR A 669 -45.59 -24.05 12.43
N ALA A 670 -45.71 -23.55 13.67
CA ALA A 670 -46.99 -23.45 14.38
C ALA A 670 -48.01 -22.51 13.70
N LYS A 671 -47.59 -21.75 12.68
CA LYS A 671 -48.50 -20.97 11.83
C LYS A 671 -49.27 -21.83 10.83
N GLU A 672 -48.77 -23.02 10.51
CA GLU A 672 -49.30 -23.91 9.47
C GLU A 672 -49.89 -25.21 10.03
N LEU A 673 -49.25 -25.82 11.04
CA LEU A 673 -49.64 -27.12 11.59
C LEU A 673 -49.64 -27.09 13.13
N SER A 674 -50.35 -28.05 13.74
CA SER A 674 -50.28 -28.25 15.19
C SER A 674 -48.88 -28.76 15.58
N VAL A 675 -48.20 -28.02 16.45
CA VAL A 675 -46.88 -28.38 16.97
C VAL A 675 -47.02 -28.78 18.44
N THR A 676 -46.67 -30.02 18.78
CA THR A 676 -46.60 -30.49 20.17
C THR A 676 -45.15 -30.74 20.55
N ARG A 677 -44.75 -30.21 21.71
CA ARG A 677 -43.39 -30.34 22.23
C ARG A 677 -43.38 -31.17 23.49
N LEU A 678 -42.47 -32.13 23.53
CA LEU A 678 -42.19 -32.99 24.66
C LEU A 678 -40.70 -32.93 24.97
N GLU A 679 -40.37 -33.00 26.25
CA GLU A 679 -39.00 -33.10 26.73
C GLU A 679 -38.89 -34.33 27.61
N VAL A 680 -37.86 -35.15 27.37
CA VAL A 680 -37.51 -36.27 28.25
C VAL A 680 -36.59 -35.72 29.35
N VAL A 681 -37.18 -35.40 30.50
CA VAL A 681 -36.47 -34.71 31.61
C VAL A 681 -35.52 -35.63 32.37
N GLN A 682 -35.85 -36.91 32.51
CA GLN A 682 -35.10 -37.90 33.28
C GLN A 682 -34.98 -39.23 32.53
N ASN A 683 -34.08 -40.12 32.98
CA ASN A 683 -33.91 -41.42 32.35
C ASN A 683 -35.20 -42.28 32.48
N ILE A 684 -35.70 -42.78 31.36
CA ILE A 684 -36.90 -43.62 31.29
C ILE A 684 -36.50 -45.06 30.95
N THR A 685 -36.57 -45.95 31.94
CA THR A 685 -36.26 -47.38 31.76
C THR A 685 -37.49 -48.23 31.49
N GLU A 686 -38.63 -47.87 32.10
CA GLU A 686 -39.86 -48.65 32.01
C GLU A 686 -40.72 -48.23 30.82
N GLU A 687 -41.39 -49.19 30.20
CA GLU A 687 -42.26 -48.94 29.04
C GLU A 687 -43.48 -48.08 29.42
N GLU A 688 -44.05 -48.27 30.61
CA GLU A 688 -45.19 -47.49 31.11
C GLU A 688 -44.90 -45.98 31.18
N GLN A 689 -43.66 -45.63 31.56
CA GLN A 689 -43.20 -44.25 31.61
C GLN A 689 -43.09 -43.63 30.21
N LEU A 690 -42.66 -44.42 29.22
CA LEU A 690 -42.65 -44.00 27.81
C LEU A 690 -44.08 -43.77 27.29
N LEU A 691 -45.02 -44.68 27.58
CA LEU A 691 -46.42 -44.53 27.19
C LEU A 691 -47.05 -43.27 27.82
N LYS A 692 -46.75 -42.99 29.10
CA LYS A 692 -47.18 -41.78 29.81
C LYS A 692 -46.59 -40.50 29.22
N LEU A 693 -45.38 -40.54 28.66
CA LEU A 693 -44.80 -39.42 27.94
C LEU A 693 -45.51 -39.20 26.60
N LEU A 694 -45.74 -40.27 25.84
CA LEU A 694 -46.40 -40.23 24.53
C LEU A 694 -47.87 -39.80 24.62
N SER A 695 -48.58 -40.13 25.72
CA SER A 695 -49.97 -39.68 25.89
C SER A 695 -50.09 -38.16 26.01
N LYS A 696 -49.02 -37.46 26.42
CA LYS A 696 -48.97 -35.99 26.37
C LYS A 696 -48.87 -35.45 24.94
N ALA A 697 -48.25 -36.18 24.03
CA ALA A 697 -48.24 -35.81 22.60
C ALA A 697 -49.61 -36.03 21.95
N PHE A 698 -50.33 -37.06 22.39
CA PHE A 698 -51.61 -37.49 21.84
C PHE A 698 -52.69 -37.56 22.92
N PRO A 699 -53.14 -36.40 23.48
CA PRO A 699 -54.06 -36.37 24.61
C PRO A 699 -55.45 -36.96 24.28
N SER A 700 -55.80 -37.02 22.99
CA SER A 700 -57.10 -37.52 22.50
C SER A 700 -57.10 -39.03 22.21
N ILE A 701 -55.95 -39.71 22.28
CA ILE A 701 -55.80 -41.13 21.94
C ILE A 701 -55.54 -41.92 23.22
N THR A 702 -56.29 -43.00 23.44
CA THR A 702 -56.06 -43.95 24.54
C THR A 702 -55.41 -45.21 23.98
N PHE A 703 -54.28 -45.61 24.56
CA PHE A 703 -53.48 -46.74 24.08
C PHE A 703 -52.73 -47.38 25.26
N ASN A 704 -52.58 -48.70 25.20
CA ASN A 704 -51.87 -49.50 26.20
C ASN A 704 -50.54 -50.07 25.67
N SER A 705 -50.28 -49.90 24.37
CA SER A 705 -49.02 -50.30 23.74
C SER A 705 -48.62 -49.34 22.62
N VAL A 706 -47.33 -49.33 22.26
CA VAL A 706 -46.82 -48.53 21.13
C VAL A 706 -47.44 -48.99 19.79
N GLY A 707 -47.79 -50.27 19.67
CA GLY A 707 -48.45 -50.79 18.47
C GLY A 707 -49.86 -50.23 18.27
N GLU A 708 -50.65 -50.14 19.34
CA GLU A 708 -51.99 -49.51 19.33
C GLU A 708 -51.88 -48.03 18.96
N LEU A 709 -50.91 -47.30 19.54
CA LEU A 709 -50.68 -45.90 19.20
C LEU A 709 -50.36 -45.69 17.72
N ILE A 710 -49.56 -46.57 17.11
CA ILE A 710 -49.22 -46.48 15.69
C ILE A 710 -50.46 -46.63 14.80
N ALA A 711 -51.31 -47.62 15.11
CA ALA A 711 -52.54 -47.86 14.35
C ALA A 711 -53.47 -46.63 14.42
N GLU A 712 -53.68 -46.09 15.61
CA GLU A 712 -54.52 -44.89 15.80
C GLU A 712 -53.95 -43.66 15.07
N ILE A 713 -52.63 -43.44 15.10
CA ILE A 713 -52.01 -42.31 14.38
C ILE A 713 -52.17 -42.45 12.86
N GLN A 714 -52.11 -43.66 12.31
CA GLN A 714 -52.25 -43.89 10.87
C GLN A 714 -53.65 -43.57 10.34
N GLU A 715 -54.67 -43.78 11.17
CA GLU A 715 -56.08 -43.47 10.87
C GLU A 715 -56.43 -41.98 11.09
N MET A 716 -55.52 -41.16 11.65
CA MET A 716 -55.77 -39.72 11.83
C MET A 716 -55.85 -38.98 10.48
N ASP A 717 -56.86 -38.13 10.29
CA ASP A 717 -56.99 -37.29 9.09
C ASP A 717 -55.97 -36.15 9.05
N GLU A 718 -55.64 -35.58 10.22
CA GLU A 718 -54.76 -34.42 10.33
C GLU A 718 -53.28 -34.80 10.49
N THR A 719 -52.41 -34.05 9.81
CA THR A 719 -50.96 -34.15 10.01
C THR A 719 -50.48 -33.18 11.08
N ARG A 720 -49.39 -33.52 11.77
CA ARG A 720 -48.86 -32.70 12.87
C ARG A 720 -47.35 -32.78 13.02
N VAL A 721 -46.80 -31.86 13.80
CA VAL A 721 -45.38 -31.81 14.12
C VAL A 721 -45.16 -32.17 15.58
N ILE A 722 -44.28 -33.13 15.84
CA ILE A 722 -43.88 -33.49 17.20
C ILE A 722 -42.41 -33.20 17.39
N VAL A 723 -42.11 -32.34 18.36
CA VAL A 723 -40.76 -32.04 18.82
C VAL A 723 -40.50 -32.83 20.09
N LEU A 724 -39.63 -33.83 20.04
CA LEU A 724 -39.25 -34.66 21.19
C LEU A 724 -37.79 -34.43 21.57
N GLU A 725 -37.56 -33.65 22.61
CA GLU A 725 -36.22 -33.33 23.08
C GLU A 725 -35.65 -34.38 24.04
N ASN A 726 -34.32 -34.52 23.99
CA ASN A 726 -33.51 -35.33 24.89
C ASN A 726 -33.77 -36.84 24.80
N ILE A 727 -33.88 -37.39 23.58
CA ILE A 727 -34.14 -38.83 23.37
C ILE A 727 -33.05 -39.75 23.95
N HIS A 728 -31.86 -39.21 24.24
CA HIS A 728 -30.78 -39.92 24.95
C HIS A 728 -31.19 -40.36 26.36
N ASN A 729 -32.23 -39.76 26.94
CA ASN A 729 -32.77 -40.19 28.22
C ASN A 729 -33.68 -41.44 28.12
N LEU A 730 -33.95 -41.95 26.92
CA LEU A 730 -34.71 -43.19 26.71
C LEU A 730 -33.85 -44.46 26.78
N PHE A 731 -32.55 -44.34 27.12
CA PHE A 731 -31.68 -45.49 27.35
C PHE A 731 -30.80 -45.30 28.59
N ILE A 732 -30.37 -46.42 29.14
CA ILE A 732 -29.33 -46.49 30.17
C ILE A 732 -28.26 -47.46 29.69
N ARG A 733 -26.98 -47.15 29.96
CA ARG A 733 -25.85 -48.02 29.62
C ARG A 733 -25.75 -49.23 30.56
N SER A 734 -26.78 -50.07 30.56
CA SER A 734 -26.85 -51.37 31.21
C SER A 734 -27.34 -52.43 30.21
N SER A 735 -27.10 -53.71 30.50
CA SER A 735 -27.46 -54.81 29.60
C SER A 735 -28.97 -54.87 29.37
N GLY A 736 -29.42 -54.66 28.13
CA GLY A 736 -30.82 -54.82 27.70
C GLY A 736 -31.69 -53.55 27.66
N ASN A 737 -31.18 -52.39 28.10
CA ASN A 737 -31.97 -51.17 28.30
C ASN A 737 -32.02 -50.23 27.06
N PHE A 738 -32.20 -50.78 25.86
CA PHE A 738 -32.43 -50.01 24.61
C PHE A 738 -33.87 -50.09 24.09
N ARG A 739 -34.75 -50.83 24.79
CA ARG A 739 -36.11 -51.15 24.36
C ARG A 739 -36.95 -49.90 24.04
N ASN A 740 -36.89 -48.88 24.90
CA ASN A 740 -37.65 -47.65 24.72
C ASN A 740 -37.19 -46.84 23.49
N LEU A 741 -35.89 -46.85 23.17
CA LEU A 741 -35.37 -46.28 21.92
C LEU A 741 -35.90 -47.04 20.69
N HIS A 742 -35.87 -48.37 20.70
CA HIS A 742 -36.42 -49.16 19.59
C HIS A 742 -37.93 -48.93 19.40
N HIS A 743 -38.68 -48.81 20.49
CA HIS A 743 -40.10 -48.44 20.44
C HIS A 743 -40.31 -47.06 19.82
N LEU A 744 -39.48 -46.07 20.15
CA LEU A 744 -39.50 -44.76 19.51
C LEU A 744 -39.18 -44.86 18.01
N PHE A 745 -38.17 -45.61 17.58
CA PHE A 745 -37.85 -45.74 16.16
C PHE A 745 -38.94 -46.46 15.36
N LYS A 746 -39.58 -47.47 15.97
CA LYS A 746 -40.77 -48.12 15.39
C LYS A 746 -41.91 -47.12 15.21
N LEU A 747 -42.17 -46.29 16.21
CA LEU A 747 -43.18 -45.23 16.14
C LEU A 747 -42.85 -44.22 15.02
N ILE A 748 -41.62 -43.71 14.98
CA ILE A 748 -41.18 -42.73 13.96
C ILE A 748 -41.34 -43.31 12.54
N SER A 749 -40.83 -44.52 12.32
CA SER A 749 -40.85 -45.16 11.00
C SER A 749 -42.27 -45.43 10.47
N GLN A 750 -43.16 -45.92 11.33
CA GLN A 750 -44.53 -46.29 10.94
C GLN A 750 -45.50 -45.11 10.89
N THR A 751 -45.17 -43.96 11.50
CA THR A 751 -46.04 -42.78 11.54
C THR A 751 -45.53 -41.57 10.76
N ASN A 752 -44.40 -41.69 10.04
CA ASN A 752 -43.84 -40.60 9.24
C ASN A 752 -44.86 -39.99 8.26
N GLY A 753 -45.83 -40.75 7.73
CA GLY A 753 -46.84 -40.17 6.82
C GLY A 753 -47.80 -39.16 7.47
N LYS A 754 -47.93 -39.18 8.81
CA LYS A 754 -48.88 -38.35 9.57
C LYS A 754 -48.19 -37.39 10.53
N VAL A 755 -47.00 -37.75 11.00
CA VAL A 755 -46.25 -36.97 11.99
C VAL A 755 -44.88 -36.61 11.46
N PHE A 756 -44.56 -35.31 11.46
CA PHE A 756 -43.20 -34.83 11.29
C PHE A 756 -42.46 -34.93 12.63
N TRP A 757 -41.57 -35.90 12.73
CA TRP A 757 -40.78 -36.15 13.94
C TRP A 757 -39.50 -35.33 13.94
N LEU A 758 -39.38 -34.43 14.92
CA LEU A 758 -38.17 -33.65 15.19
C LEU A 758 -37.63 -34.00 16.57
N THR A 759 -36.56 -34.78 16.62
CA THR A 759 -35.95 -35.23 17.88
C THR A 759 -34.68 -34.47 18.21
N SER A 760 -34.29 -34.41 19.47
CA SER A 760 -32.94 -33.95 19.87
C SER A 760 -32.18 -34.99 20.68
N CYS A 761 -30.88 -35.10 20.40
CA CYS A 761 -29.98 -36.00 21.10
C CYS A 761 -28.69 -35.29 21.52
N TYR A 762 -28.17 -35.67 22.68
CA TYR A 762 -26.89 -35.18 23.15
C TYR A 762 -25.74 -35.88 22.39
N ILE A 763 -24.71 -35.13 21.98
CA ILE A 763 -23.68 -35.63 21.04
C ILE A 763 -22.92 -36.87 21.54
N TYR A 764 -22.61 -36.93 22.83
CA TYR A 764 -21.83 -38.04 23.38
C TYR A 764 -22.68 -39.30 23.48
N SER A 765 -23.96 -39.16 23.81
CA SER A 765 -24.93 -40.26 23.73
C SER A 765 -25.12 -40.70 22.29
N TRP A 766 -25.26 -39.76 21.34
CA TRP A 766 -25.45 -40.04 19.93
C TRP A 766 -24.30 -40.87 19.36
N LYS A 767 -23.05 -40.44 19.59
CA LYS A 767 -21.85 -41.18 19.15
C LYS A 767 -21.81 -42.61 19.68
N LEU A 768 -22.19 -42.80 20.95
CA LEU A 768 -22.27 -44.13 21.54
C LEU A 768 -23.37 -44.97 20.89
N LEU A 769 -24.57 -44.40 20.73
CA LEU A 769 -25.74 -45.08 20.15
C LEU A 769 -25.54 -45.42 18.68
N ASP A 770 -24.88 -44.55 17.92
CA ASP A 770 -24.56 -44.77 16.52
C ASP A 770 -23.53 -45.89 16.36
N PHE A 771 -22.47 -45.85 17.18
CA PHE A 771 -21.46 -46.91 17.18
C PHE A 771 -22.02 -48.28 17.60
N THR A 772 -23.02 -48.33 18.49
CA THR A 772 -23.53 -49.58 19.06
C THR A 772 -24.79 -50.11 18.39
N ASN A 773 -25.66 -49.24 17.88
CA ASN A 773 -27.01 -49.56 17.40
C ASN A 773 -27.33 -48.97 16.01
N ASP A 774 -26.37 -48.32 15.34
CA ASP A 774 -26.56 -47.67 14.03
C ASP A 774 -27.79 -46.73 14.01
N ILE A 775 -27.89 -45.90 15.05
CA ILE A 775 -29.05 -45.03 15.26
C ILE A 775 -29.28 -44.05 14.11
N ALA A 776 -28.22 -43.63 13.42
CA ALA A 776 -28.34 -42.74 12.27
C ALA A 776 -29.23 -43.32 11.16
N GLY A 777 -29.27 -44.65 10.99
CA GLY A 777 -30.09 -45.32 9.99
C GLY A 777 -31.60 -45.13 10.15
N TYR A 778 -32.08 -44.73 11.34
CA TYR A 778 -33.51 -44.49 11.59
C TYR A 778 -33.97 -43.06 11.28
N PHE A 779 -33.03 -42.16 10.98
CA PHE A 779 -33.32 -40.76 10.66
C PHE A 779 -32.90 -40.43 9.23
N ALA A 780 -33.78 -39.74 8.49
CA ALA A 780 -33.43 -39.26 7.16
C ALA A 780 -32.48 -38.06 7.22
N TYR A 781 -32.59 -37.25 8.28
CA TYR A 781 -31.77 -36.07 8.50
C TYR A 781 -31.17 -36.11 9.90
N VAL A 782 -29.84 -36.20 9.97
CA VAL A 782 -29.07 -36.00 11.19
C VAL A 782 -28.38 -34.65 11.09
N ILE A 783 -28.84 -33.68 11.90
CA ILE A 783 -28.34 -32.31 11.89
C ILE A 783 -27.44 -32.13 13.11
N GLU A 784 -26.14 -32.34 12.90
CA GLU A 784 -25.13 -32.07 13.93
C GLU A 784 -24.85 -30.57 14.03
N PHE A 785 -25.01 -30.03 15.23
CA PHE A 785 -24.73 -28.64 15.55
C PHE A 785 -23.22 -28.39 15.49
N SER A 786 -22.80 -27.66 14.45
CA SER A 786 -21.40 -27.33 14.28
C SER A 786 -20.93 -26.36 15.36
N PRO A 787 -19.67 -26.50 15.84
CA PRO A 787 -19.08 -25.54 16.75
C PRO A 787 -19.13 -24.13 16.15
N MET A 788 -19.63 -23.18 16.93
CA MET A 788 -19.62 -21.76 16.58
C MET A 788 -18.18 -21.26 16.33
N ASN A 789 -17.97 -20.53 15.23
CA ASN A 789 -16.66 -19.94 14.95
C ASN A 789 -16.39 -18.74 15.89
N LEU A 790 -15.13 -18.31 15.97
CA LEU A 790 -14.72 -17.22 16.86
C LEU A 790 -15.43 -15.89 16.55
N GLU A 791 -15.71 -15.61 15.29
CA GLU A 791 -16.42 -14.39 14.87
C GLU A 791 -17.88 -14.39 15.35
N GLN A 792 -18.59 -15.50 15.16
CA GLN A 792 -19.95 -15.68 15.65
C GLN A 792 -20.00 -15.60 17.18
N LEU A 793 -19.00 -16.16 17.88
CA LEU A 793 -18.89 -16.06 19.34
C LEU A 793 -18.71 -14.60 19.80
N ARG A 794 -17.79 -13.89 19.14
CA ARG A 794 -17.53 -12.47 19.38
C ARG A 794 -18.79 -11.65 19.14
N ASP A 795 -19.47 -11.86 18.03
CA ASP A 795 -20.70 -11.16 17.68
C ASP A 795 -21.84 -11.47 18.65
N ALA A 796 -21.91 -12.69 19.20
CA ALA A 796 -22.90 -13.07 20.21
C ALA A 796 -22.81 -12.20 21.46
N ILE A 797 -21.57 -11.98 21.90
CA ILE A 797 -21.24 -11.25 23.10
C ILE A 797 -21.38 -9.74 22.85
N LEU A 798 -20.80 -9.24 21.75
CA LEU A 798 -20.82 -7.82 21.43
C LEU A 798 -22.24 -7.31 21.14
N LYS A 799 -23.09 -8.08 20.45
CA LYS A 799 -24.51 -7.67 20.25
C LYS A 799 -25.27 -7.51 21.56
N ARG A 800 -25.04 -8.39 22.54
CA ARG A 800 -25.65 -8.28 23.88
C ARG A 800 -25.07 -7.11 24.65
N HIS A 801 -23.75 -6.92 24.56
CA HIS A 801 -23.07 -5.81 25.21
C HIS A 801 -23.51 -4.45 24.63
N GLN A 802 -23.63 -4.30 23.31
CA GLN A 802 -24.06 -3.04 22.68
C GLN A 802 -25.45 -2.59 23.14
N VAL A 803 -26.36 -3.53 23.41
CA VAL A 803 -27.69 -3.24 23.96
C VAL A 803 -27.63 -2.66 25.38
N SER A 804 -26.53 -2.88 26.10
CA SER A 804 -26.37 -2.35 27.45
C SER A 804 -25.94 -0.88 27.51
N GLY A 805 -25.47 -0.29 26.41
CA GLY A 805 -25.08 1.13 26.33
C GLY A 805 -23.76 1.48 27.05
N PHE A 806 -23.07 0.51 27.66
CA PHE A 806 -21.76 0.72 28.27
C PHE A 806 -20.65 0.79 27.22
N SER A 807 -19.59 1.56 27.47
CA SER A 807 -18.34 1.46 26.71
C SER A 807 -17.47 0.29 27.21
N LEU A 808 -16.54 -0.18 26.37
CA LEU A 808 -15.61 -1.26 26.69
C LEU A 808 -14.17 -0.76 26.69
N THR A 809 -13.48 -1.04 27.78
CA THR A 809 -12.02 -0.90 27.86
C THR A 809 -11.39 -2.23 28.25
N TYR A 810 -10.44 -2.70 27.44
CA TYR A 810 -9.68 -3.92 27.69
C TYR A 810 -8.40 -3.58 28.46
N LEU A 811 -8.19 -4.27 29.57
CA LEU A 811 -7.01 -4.14 30.43
C LEU A 811 -5.98 -5.21 30.10
N GLU A 812 -4.73 -4.93 30.43
CA GLU A 812 -3.63 -5.88 30.26
C GLU A 812 -3.83 -7.12 31.13
N PRO A 813 -3.57 -8.34 30.60
CA PRO A 813 -3.68 -9.57 31.37
C PRO A 813 -2.77 -9.58 32.60
N GLU A 814 -3.14 -10.35 33.61
CA GLU A 814 -2.25 -10.63 34.75
C GLU A 814 -0.97 -11.33 34.24
N ASN A 815 0.21 -10.79 34.59
CA ASN A 815 1.54 -11.21 34.11
C ASN A 815 1.82 -10.94 32.61
N PHE A 816 1.28 -9.86 32.05
CA PHE A 816 1.59 -9.43 30.69
C PHE A 816 3.03 -8.91 30.54
N ALA A 817 3.80 -9.51 29.62
CA ALA A 817 5.15 -9.07 29.26
C ALA A 817 5.12 -8.39 27.88
N PRO A 818 5.01 -7.05 27.81
CA PRO A 818 4.82 -6.34 26.54
C PRO A 818 6.04 -6.46 25.63
N LYS A 819 5.82 -6.84 24.37
CA LYS A 819 6.85 -6.79 23.32
C LYS A 819 7.15 -5.33 22.94
N LYS A 820 8.36 -5.02 22.46
CA LYS A 820 8.76 -3.67 21.99
C LYS A 820 7.79 -3.06 20.96
N THR A 821 7.10 -3.89 20.18
CA THR A 821 6.11 -3.44 19.19
C THR A 821 4.84 -2.90 19.86
N TYR A 822 4.37 -3.53 20.94
CA TYR A 822 3.16 -3.11 21.68
C TYR A 822 3.38 -1.76 22.39
N GLN A 823 4.58 -1.53 22.93
CA GLN A 823 4.94 -0.28 23.59
C GLN A 823 4.96 0.93 22.64
N LYS A 824 5.11 0.71 21.34
CA LYS A 824 5.16 1.75 20.30
C LYS A 824 3.81 2.00 19.61
N MET A 825 2.77 1.23 19.94
CA MET A 825 1.43 1.39 19.37
C MET A 825 0.72 2.60 19.98
N SER A 826 -0.21 3.19 19.24
CA SER A 826 -1.16 4.16 19.77
C SER A 826 -2.08 3.50 20.82
N ASP A 827 -2.73 4.28 21.67
CA ASP A 827 -3.63 3.71 22.69
C ASP A 827 -4.86 3.03 22.07
N GLU A 828 -5.32 3.51 20.91
CA GLU A 828 -6.38 2.90 20.10
C GLU A 828 -5.93 1.54 19.53
N ASP A 829 -4.72 1.47 18.97
CA ASP A 829 -4.14 0.22 18.46
C ASP A 829 -3.89 -0.81 19.58
N LYS A 830 -3.48 -0.34 20.77
CA LYS A 830 -3.36 -1.20 21.95
C LYS A 830 -4.71 -1.78 22.35
N GLN A 831 -5.77 -0.97 22.39
CA GLN A 831 -7.12 -1.45 22.67
C GLN A 831 -7.60 -2.49 21.66
N LEU A 832 -7.35 -2.27 20.37
CA LEU A 832 -7.68 -3.25 19.32
C LEU A 832 -6.89 -4.56 19.47
N PHE A 833 -5.60 -4.45 19.80
CA PHE A 833 -4.74 -5.61 20.05
C PHE A 833 -5.23 -6.43 21.26
N LEU A 834 -5.50 -5.76 22.39
CA LEU A 834 -6.00 -6.40 23.61
C LEU A 834 -7.37 -7.04 23.39
N LYS A 835 -8.27 -6.38 22.67
CA LYS A 835 -9.57 -6.93 22.27
C LYS A 835 -9.42 -8.23 21.47
N ASN A 836 -8.58 -8.23 20.44
CA ASN A 836 -8.40 -9.42 19.60
C ASN A 836 -7.78 -10.57 20.39
N MET A 837 -6.74 -10.28 21.18
CA MET A 837 -6.11 -11.26 22.07
C MET A 837 -7.10 -11.86 23.08
N PHE A 838 -7.97 -11.04 23.66
CA PHE A 838 -9.01 -11.49 24.59
C PHE A 838 -9.99 -12.46 23.92
N PHE A 839 -10.52 -12.14 22.74
CA PHE A 839 -11.46 -13.02 22.04
C PHE A 839 -10.81 -14.30 21.50
N GLU A 840 -9.53 -14.25 21.10
CA GLU A 840 -8.74 -15.44 20.76
C GLU A 840 -8.64 -16.41 21.93
N GLU A 841 -8.27 -15.92 23.11
CA GLU A 841 -8.21 -16.76 24.31
C GLU A 841 -9.60 -17.24 24.75
N LEU A 842 -10.60 -16.36 24.75
CA LEU A 842 -11.98 -16.73 25.08
C LEU A 842 -12.50 -17.85 24.16
N GLY A 843 -12.19 -17.77 22.86
CA GLY A 843 -12.53 -18.81 21.88
C GLY A 843 -11.86 -20.15 22.20
N GLN A 844 -10.60 -20.14 22.62
CA GLN A 844 -9.87 -21.35 23.03
C GLN A 844 -10.49 -22.02 24.27
N TYR A 845 -10.89 -21.24 25.28
CA TYR A 845 -11.49 -21.77 26.51
C TYR A 845 -12.95 -22.21 26.34
N ALA A 846 -13.75 -21.43 25.62
CA ALA A 846 -15.16 -21.75 25.41
C ALA A 846 -15.36 -22.95 24.48
N GLN A 847 -14.41 -23.23 23.58
CA GLN A 847 -14.50 -24.27 22.54
C GLN A 847 -15.91 -24.32 21.94
N SER A 848 -16.38 -23.15 21.47
CA SER A 848 -17.67 -22.99 20.79
C SER A 848 -18.93 -23.25 21.64
N ASN A 849 -18.81 -23.28 22.97
CA ASN A 849 -19.95 -23.30 23.90
C ASN A 849 -20.33 -21.86 24.30
N LEU A 850 -21.52 -21.42 23.87
CA LEU A 850 -22.02 -20.07 24.16
C LEU A 850 -22.24 -19.83 25.64
N SER A 851 -22.83 -20.80 26.34
CA SER A 851 -23.11 -20.71 27.77
C SER A 851 -21.83 -20.46 28.57
N LEU A 852 -20.75 -21.18 28.24
CA LEU A 852 -19.46 -20.99 28.87
C LEU A 852 -18.79 -19.67 28.49
N ALA A 853 -18.87 -19.27 27.23
CA ALA A 853 -18.33 -17.99 26.79
C ALA A 853 -18.99 -16.81 27.51
N PHE A 854 -20.29 -16.87 27.77
CA PHE A 854 -20.99 -15.84 28.55
C PHE A 854 -20.52 -15.83 30.00
N ILE A 855 -20.29 -16.98 30.62
CA ILE A 855 -19.79 -17.02 31.99
C ILE A 855 -18.35 -16.47 32.06
N PHE A 856 -17.47 -16.87 31.14
CA PHE A 856 -16.11 -16.33 31.08
C PHE A 856 -16.08 -14.84 30.78
N TRP A 857 -16.97 -14.35 29.92
CA TRP A 857 -17.16 -12.92 29.66
C TRP A 857 -17.55 -12.17 30.93
N LEU A 858 -18.58 -12.63 31.65
CA LEU A 858 -19.04 -11.99 32.89
C LEU A 858 -17.95 -11.98 33.98
N ARG A 859 -17.13 -13.03 34.04
CA ARG A 859 -16.01 -13.13 34.99
C ARG A 859 -14.84 -12.22 34.63
N ALA A 860 -14.62 -11.98 33.33
CA ALA A 860 -13.56 -11.08 32.87
C ALA A 860 -13.84 -9.61 33.22
N ILE A 861 -15.07 -9.27 33.62
CA ILE A 861 -15.41 -7.92 34.07
C ILE A 861 -14.81 -7.69 35.46
N GLN A 862 -13.86 -6.76 35.53
CA GLN A 862 -13.18 -6.42 36.77
C GLN A 862 -13.96 -5.36 37.55
N LYS A 863 -14.36 -4.29 36.87
CA LYS A 863 -15.06 -3.14 37.45
C LYS A 863 -15.96 -2.44 36.42
N VAL A 864 -16.94 -1.72 36.94
CA VAL A 864 -17.86 -0.87 36.17
C VAL A 864 -17.83 0.52 36.81
N GLU A 865 -17.33 1.52 36.07
CA GLU A 865 -17.16 2.91 36.54
C GLU A 865 -17.63 3.86 35.42
N ASP A 866 -18.34 4.93 35.76
CA ASP A 866 -18.72 6.03 34.84
C ASP A 866 -19.35 5.64 33.49
N GLY A 867 -20.10 4.53 33.43
CA GLY A 867 -20.70 4.05 32.18
C GLY A 867 -19.75 3.23 31.29
N GLU A 868 -18.61 2.82 31.84
CA GLU A 868 -17.59 1.98 31.20
C GLU A 868 -17.40 0.65 31.92
N ILE A 869 -17.23 -0.42 31.14
CA ILE A 869 -16.91 -1.76 31.63
C ILE A 869 -15.46 -2.09 31.32
N PHE A 870 -14.70 -2.40 32.38
CA PHE A 870 -13.31 -2.79 32.29
C PHE A 870 -13.18 -4.31 32.28
N ILE A 871 -12.59 -4.82 31.19
CA ILE A 871 -12.42 -6.25 30.96
C ILE A 871 -10.95 -6.60 31.14
N GLN A 872 -10.69 -7.50 32.09
CA GLN A 872 -9.36 -8.04 32.31
C GLN A 872 -9.38 -9.55 32.18
N GLN A 873 -8.42 -10.06 31.41
CA GLN A 873 -8.26 -11.49 31.22
C GLN A 873 -7.78 -12.16 32.51
N LYS A 874 -8.54 -13.16 32.99
CA LYS A 874 -8.17 -14.01 34.12
C LYS A 874 -7.96 -15.44 33.66
N ARG A 875 -6.71 -15.91 33.77
CA ARG A 875 -6.38 -17.31 33.46
C ARG A 875 -7.05 -18.22 34.48
N VAL A 876 -7.58 -19.34 34.00
CA VAL A 876 -8.12 -20.38 34.87
C VAL A 876 -7.17 -21.56 34.87
N ASN A 877 -6.70 -21.97 36.04
CA ASN A 877 -5.91 -23.18 36.18
C ASN A 877 -6.85 -24.34 36.55
N PHE A 878 -6.95 -25.33 35.67
CA PHE A 878 -7.74 -26.55 35.89
C PHE A 878 -6.85 -27.78 36.12
N SER A 879 -5.59 -27.58 36.53
CA SER A 879 -4.64 -28.68 36.78
C SER A 879 -5.14 -29.69 37.81
N PHE A 880 -6.06 -29.30 38.70
CA PHE A 880 -6.66 -30.20 39.69
C PHE A 880 -7.41 -31.38 39.04
N LEU A 881 -7.99 -31.20 37.84
CA LEU A 881 -8.69 -32.28 37.15
C LEU A 881 -7.76 -33.45 36.83
N ASN A 882 -6.47 -33.20 36.60
CA ASN A 882 -5.47 -34.25 36.38
C ASN A 882 -5.24 -35.15 37.60
N SER A 883 -5.73 -34.77 38.79
CA SER A 883 -5.61 -35.55 40.02
C SER A 883 -6.79 -36.52 40.27
N LEU A 884 -7.83 -36.48 39.42
CA LEU A 884 -9.00 -37.35 39.55
C LEU A 884 -8.66 -38.82 39.37
N LYS A 885 -9.21 -39.67 40.24
CA LYS A 885 -9.03 -41.12 40.19
C LYS A 885 -9.93 -41.76 39.14
N THR A 886 -9.59 -42.96 38.68
CA THR A 886 -10.38 -43.71 37.69
C THR A 886 -11.86 -43.90 38.07
N PRO A 887 -12.25 -44.19 39.33
CA PRO A 887 -13.66 -44.28 39.71
C PRO A 887 -14.43 -42.97 39.58
N GLU A 888 -13.78 -41.83 39.87
CA GLU A 888 -14.35 -40.49 39.72
C GLU A 888 -14.52 -40.16 38.23
N LEU A 889 -13.48 -40.41 37.42
CA LEU A 889 -13.50 -40.22 35.97
C LEU A 889 -14.55 -41.07 35.26
N THR A 890 -14.70 -42.34 35.65
CA THR A 890 -15.73 -43.23 35.08
C THR A 890 -17.14 -42.79 35.45
N THR A 891 -17.35 -42.29 36.68
CA THR A 891 -18.62 -41.70 37.14
C THR A 891 -18.95 -40.45 36.33
N LEU A 892 -18.00 -39.52 36.21
CA LEU A 892 -18.16 -38.31 35.40
C LEU A 892 -18.39 -38.62 33.91
N HIS A 893 -17.73 -39.63 33.37
CA HIS A 893 -17.95 -40.10 32.00
C HIS A 893 -19.37 -40.67 31.81
N ALA A 894 -19.90 -41.44 32.78
CA ALA A 894 -21.26 -41.95 32.72
C ALA A 894 -22.29 -40.83 32.76
N ILE A 895 -22.13 -39.85 33.67
CA ILE A 895 -22.98 -38.66 33.75
C ILE A 895 -22.88 -37.85 32.46
N LEU A 896 -21.68 -37.71 31.89
CA LEU A 896 -21.48 -37.05 30.60
C LEU A 896 -22.29 -37.78 29.52
N ILE A 897 -22.12 -39.09 29.33
CA ILE A 897 -22.85 -39.85 28.30
C ILE A 897 -24.37 -39.67 28.42
N HIS A 898 -24.92 -39.67 29.64
CA HIS A 898 -26.35 -39.60 29.85
C HIS A 898 -26.90 -38.18 29.95
N GLY A 899 -26.07 -37.14 29.92
CA GLY A 899 -26.51 -35.74 30.05
C GLY A 899 -27.02 -35.38 31.45
N GLY A 900 -26.95 -36.31 32.40
CA GLY A 900 -27.47 -36.25 33.77
C GLY A 900 -27.81 -37.66 34.25
N LEU A 901 -27.64 -37.96 35.53
CA LEU A 901 -28.03 -39.25 36.11
C LEU A 901 -28.66 -39.05 37.48
N ASP A 902 -29.73 -39.79 37.75
CA ASP A 902 -30.26 -39.95 39.11
C ASP A 902 -29.48 -41.05 39.87
N LEU A 903 -29.75 -41.14 41.18
CA LEU A 903 -29.10 -42.10 42.06
C LEU A 903 -29.32 -43.56 41.63
N ASN A 904 -30.52 -43.89 41.16
CA ASN A 904 -30.90 -45.25 40.78
C ASN A 904 -30.22 -45.67 39.47
N ALA A 905 -30.22 -44.78 38.48
CA ALA A 905 -29.56 -44.95 37.20
C ALA A 905 -28.05 -45.12 37.38
N HIS A 906 -27.42 -44.32 38.25
CA HIS A 906 -26.01 -44.51 38.61
C HIS A 906 -25.76 -45.89 39.25
N SER A 907 -26.57 -46.28 40.23
CA SER A 907 -26.49 -47.60 40.89
C SER A 907 -26.61 -48.76 39.89
N GLN A 908 -27.51 -48.64 38.91
CA GLN A 908 -27.71 -49.62 37.84
C GLN A 908 -26.51 -49.71 36.89
N ILE A 909 -25.94 -48.58 36.46
CA ILE A 909 -24.78 -48.54 35.54
C ILE A 909 -23.54 -49.17 36.20
N PHE A 910 -23.26 -48.80 37.45
CA PHE A 910 -22.07 -49.25 38.19
C PHE A 910 -22.27 -50.56 38.97
N ARG A 911 -23.49 -51.11 38.97
CA ARG A 911 -23.87 -52.35 39.67
C ARG A 911 -23.43 -52.34 41.15
N CYS A 912 -23.67 -51.22 41.83
CA CYS A 912 -23.35 -51.04 43.25
C CYS A 912 -24.60 -50.61 44.04
N SER A 913 -24.55 -50.68 45.37
CA SER A 913 -25.68 -50.26 46.21
C SER A 913 -26.01 -48.78 46.03
N ALA A 914 -27.25 -48.39 46.34
CA ALA A 914 -27.68 -47.00 46.33
C ALA A 914 -26.83 -46.14 47.28
N GLU A 915 -26.48 -46.67 48.45
CA GLU A 915 -25.63 -45.98 49.43
C GLU A 915 -24.20 -45.73 48.91
N SER A 916 -23.59 -46.72 48.23
CA SER A 916 -22.27 -46.54 47.61
C SER A 916 -22.31 -45.53 46.46
N SER A 917 -23.41 -45.51 45.69
CA SER A 917 -23.63 -44.50 44.65
C SER A 917 -23.76 -43.11 45.24
N PHE A 918 -24.54 -42.98 46.33
CA PHE A 918 -24.75 -41.72 47.02
C PHE A 918 -23.42 -41.14 47.53
N GLN A 919 -22.58 -41.95 48.19
CA GLN A 919 -21.28 -41.50 48.68
C GLN A 919 -20.38 -40.97 47.55
N LYS A 920 -20.33 -41.66 46.41
CA LYS A 920 -19.52 -41.23 45.25
C LYS A 920 -20.04 -39.93 44.65
N LEU A 921 -21.35 -39.80 44.48
CA LEU A 921 -21.98 -38.61 43.92
C LEU A 921 -21.89 -37.42 44.88
N MET A 922 -22.01 -37.66 46.19
CA MET A 922 -21.86 -36.66 47.23
C MET A 922 -20.46 -36.05 47.21
N VAL A 923 -19.40 -36.86 47.20
CA VAL A 923 -18.00 -36.37 47.14
C VAL A 923 -17.77 -35.49 45.90
N LEU A 924 -18.23 -35.94 44.73
CA LEU A 924 -18.09 -35.17 43.49
C LEU A 924 -18.93 -33.88 43.49
N THR A 925 -20.04 -33.85 44.25
CA THR A 925 -20.88 -32.65 44.42
C THR A 925 -20.22 -31.66 45.38
N ASP A 926 -19.67 -32.14 46.50
CA ASP A 926 -18.93 -31.32 47.48
C ASP A 926 -17.66 -30.72 46.88
N ASP A 927 -16.98 -31.48 46.02
CA ASP A 927 -15.83 -31.00 45.25
C ASP A 927 -16.22 -29.96 44.18
N GLY A 928 -17.51 -29.75 43.92
CA GLY A 928 -18.05 -28.77 42.96
C GLY A 928 -18.04 -29.24 41.50
N LEU A 929 -17.69 -30.51 41.24
CA LEU A 929 -17.66 -31.11 39.89
C LEU A 929 -19.05 -31.43 39.38
N LEU A 930 -19.97 -31.76 40.30
CA LEU A 930 -21.38 -32.01 40.01
C LEU A 930 -22.28 -30.95 40.63
N GLU A 931 -23.42 -30.73 39.99
CA GLU A 931 -24.53 -29.94 40.52
C GLU A 931 -25.78 -30.82 40.60
N LEU A 932 -26.42 -30.85 41.77
CA LEU A 932 -27.70 -31.54 41.97
C LEU A 932 -28.85 -30.58 41.64
N ARG A 933 -29.72 -30.98 40.70
CA ARG A 933 -30.94 -30.25 40.33
C ARG A 933 -32.08 -31.25 40.16
N ASP A 934 -33.19 -31.04 40.86
CA ASP A 934 -34.38 -31.90 40.78
C ASP A 934 -34.05 -33.40 40.88
N ASP A 935 -33.23 -33.79 41.88
CA ASP A 935 -32.74 -35.15 42.14
C ASP A 935 -31.86 -35.79 41.04
N ILE A 936 -31.42 -35.01 40.06
CA ILE A 936 -30.52 -35.43 38.98
C ILE A 936 -29.15 -34.74 39.14
N TYR A 937 -28.08 -35.51 39.03
CA TYR A 937 -26.71 -35.03 39.08
C TYR A 937 -26.23 -34.65 37.67
N PHE A 938 -25.86 -33.39 37.50
CA PHE A 938 -25.30 -32.84 36.27
C PHE A 938 -23.84 -32.46 36.44
N ILE A 939 -23.05 -32.52 35.37
CA ILE A 939 -21.71 -31.93 35.37
C ILE A 939 -21.85 -30.41 35.50
N ASN A 940 -21.10 -29.83 36.43
CA ASN A 940 -21.08 -28.38 36.60
C ASN A 940 -20.65 -27.71 35.27
N PRO A 941 -21.43 -26.78 34.71
CA PRO A 941 -21.13 -26.15 33.42
C PRO A 941 -19.71 -25.57 33.34
N LEU A 942 -19.18 -25.08 34.46
CA LEU A 942 -17.86 -24.44 34.51
C LEU A 942 -16.69 -25.39 34.28
N VAL A 943 -16.81 -26.64 34.70
CA VAL A 943 -15.76 -27.67 34.53
C VAL A 943 -16.00 -28.53 33.29
N TYR A 944 -17.19 -28.44 32.70
CA TYR A 944 -17.65 -29.27 31.59
C TYR A 944 -16.63 -29.40 30.45
N ARG A 945 -16.11 -28.29 29.92
CA ARG A 945 -15.16 -28.34 28.79
C ARG A 945 -13.81 -28.95 29.15
N MET A 946 -13.34 -28.69 30.35
CA MET A 946 -12.06 -29.19 30.81
C MET A 946 -12.13 -30.68 31.09
N LEU A 947 -13.25 -31.13 31.68
CA LEU A 947 -13.57 -32.54 31.85
C LEU A 947 -13.65 -33.26 30.49
N VAL A 948 -14.34 -32.70 29.50
CA VAL A 948 -14.39 -33.26 28.13
C VAL A 948 -12.99 -33.36 27.53
N SER A 949 -12.18 -32.31 27.63
CA SER A 949 -10.80 -32.31 27.11
C SER A 949 -9.95 -33.39 27.78
N GLN A 950 -10.09 -33.57 29.09
CA GLN A 950 -9.39 -34.61 29.84
C GLN A 950 -9.88 -36.02 29.48
N LEU A 951 -11.19 -36.24 29.36
CA LEU A 951 -11.73 -37.53 28.96
C LEU A 951 -11.30 -37.89 27.52
N LYS A 952 -11.17 -36.90 26.62
CA LYS A 952 -10.58 -37.10 25.28
C LYS A 952 -9.10 -37.47 25.34
N SER A 953 -8.30 -36.76 26.15
CA SER A 953 -6.86 -37.05 26.26
C SER A 953 -6.57 -38.43 26.86
N LEU A 954 -7.47 -38.92 27.71
CA LEU A 954 -7.45 -40.26 28.29
C LEU A 954 -8.16 -41.33 27.43
N ASN A 955 -8.65 -40.97 26.23
CA ASN A 955 -9.37 -41.84 25.29
C ASN A 955 -10.67 -42.48 25.86
N PHE A 956 -11.35 -41.83 26.80
CA PHE A 956 -12.67 -42.26 27.28
C PHE A 956 -13.80 -41.89 26.30
N ILE A 957 -13.61 -40.83 25.53
CA ILE A 957 -14.55 -40.31 24.53
C ILE A 957 -13.79 -39.92 23.26
N TYR A 958 -14.43 -40.06 22.10
CA TYR A 958 -13.86 -39.79 20.77
C TYR A 958 -14.29 -38.45 20.18
#